data_AF-A0A6C0ETW0-F1
#
_entry.id   AF-A0A6C0ETW0-F1
#
_cell.length_a   1.000
_cell.length_b   1.000
_cell.length_c   1.000
_cell.angle_alpha   90.00
_cell.angle_beta   90.00
_cell.angle_gamma   90.00
#
_symmetry.space_group_name_H-M   'P 1'
#
loop_
_entity.id
_entity.type
_entity.pdbx_description
1 polymer ?
#
loop_
_entity_poly.entity_id
_entity_poly.type
_entity_poly.pdbx_seq_one_letter_code
_entity_poly.pdbx_strand_id
1 'polypeptide(L)'
;MTNTIIYIDISGSVSDFLNYWNKVDEIVSLNKDAFFFVWDTEIKEISYNEILKYIENKKGYGGTKISSVASSIINKKFNDKNIIIITDGEVHAGDVKSSEFILKDFNIKEVECHIIKSYVYSDDIDISVPLAFMRNNTSKLYYTNPQNITKLIKNINKDDYKILENITLNDLMANFDMIYDLINITNMGKSGLPYIKQKLLKFRTDFIKLSNENLKSINGNTIQSELKNGNYTNAITMIKKIEDIFINQNEYSPITKFNKLLALCDDRTNSGFALNQKIANAKQSEAIIPDEATEEELIKYNFEDPVMLDLDVPQLVIIKSSNKLFDTDKDFKNFIENPLNIINNEEIKERIAKRFGHCIGIKLTNKCIIDPFTRAEIIGTIPLTTSNEQHNEVGSHALFNLFTNSKKMGNPNLYYIILWQILVVENRCEYLNEYYDYITNHLKFRLSKATTYISLCGLPDFNRTIVPIDVAMYYIINGPEINKIILRKHIFNINVIQNIIMNVFKYEVKPEIIKHINLERTLLSMLSQIKKNPVIFKRKIKCLINSHIIADDEYIPIDNIATEKNINEIMKTFPDYYNSHKYNELVYLSTLVNSNYSAGDIQLDYNKEIKYDIEFKNDWSDKYIISTINPLEISLKTFRIVYNPNWKELAVNDNFVSIDNQISAYNDYIKFFLRFQHFPTFNEFAKYIYNKYKKALHKDFNNIYIEVSTSYNKVREYIKDNNLTYDDIKKIILDSCRIDDRIRIQESI
;
A
#
# COMPACT_ATOMS: atom_id res chain seq x y z
N MET A 1 15.53 44.36 34.99
CA MET A 1 16.17 43.18 34.38
C MET A 1 15.31 42.79 33.19
N THR A 2 15.93 42.58 32.03
CA THR A 2 15.19 42.23 30.82
C THR A 2 14.57 40.86 30.94
N ASN A 3 13.32 40.76 30.49
CA ASN A 3 12.49 39.59 30.74
C ASN A 3 12.57 38.54 29.62
N THR A 4 13.42 38.78 28.62
CA THR A 4 13.50 38.01 27.38
C THR A 4 14.91 37.45 27.19
N ILE A 5 14.98 36.16 26.87
CA ILE A 5 16.19 35.42 26.52
C ILE A 5 16.07 34.97 25.07
N ILE A 6 17.09 35.21 24.24
CA ILE A 6 17.07 34.81 22.82
C ILE A 6 18.21 33.84 22.55
N TYR A 7 17.86 32.64 22.08
CA TYR A 7 18.76 31.62 21.57
C TYR A 7 18.76 31.63 20.05
N ILE A 8 19.91 31.92 19.45
CA ILE A 8 20.09 32.07 18.01
C ILE A 8 20.95 30.91 17.50
N ASP A 9 20.38 30.11 16.60
CA ASP A 9 21.09 29.03 15.93
C ASP A 9 22.17 29.62 15.03
N ILE A 10 23.41 29.21 15.25
CA ILE A 10 24.56 29.59 14.44
C ILE A 10 25.21 28.35 13.83
N SER A 11 24.46 27.25 13.66
CA SER A 11 24.97 26.01 13.07
C SER A 11 25.45 26.19 11.62
N GLY A 12 26.22 25.22 11.12
CA GLY A 12 26.68 25.25 9.72
C GLY A 12 25.56 25.32 8.69
N SER A 13 24.34 24.86 9.02
CA SER A 13 23.18 24.86 8.12
C SER A 13 22.52 26.24 7.96
N VAL A 14 22.91 27.24 8.76
CA VAL A 14 22.43 28.63 8.61
C VAL A 14 23.48 29.57 7.97
N SER A 15 24.67 29.06 7.62
CA SER A 15 25.74 29.86 7.01
C SER A 15 25.33 30.44 5.65
N ASP A 16 25.70 31.69 5.41
CA ASP A 16 25.50 32.42 4.14
C ASP A 16 24.03 32.60 3.68
N PHE A 17 23.05 32.23 4.50
CA PHE A 17 21.64 32.36 4.15
C PHE A 17 21.06 33.73 4.49
N LEU A 18 20.99 34.60 3.48
CA LEU A 18 20.50 35.98 3.62
C LEU A 18 19.12 36.08 4.28
N ASN A 19 18.16 35.22 3.92
CA ASN A 19 16.81 35.25 4.48
C ASN A 19 16.80 34.97 5.99
N TYR A 20 17.59 33.97 6.42
CA TYR A 20 17.74 33.62 7.83
C TYR A 20 18.28 34.82 8.63
N TRP A 21 19.42 35.36 8.20
CA TRP A 21 20.10 36.45 8.94
C TRP A 21 19.33 37.77 8.92
N ASN A 22 18.62 38.09 7.84
CA ASN A 22 17.74 39.27 7.80
C ASN A 22 16.61 39.15 8.84
N LYS A 23 16.05 37.95 9.01
CA LYS A 23 14.98 37.73 9.98
C LYS A 23 15.50 37.68 11.42
N VAL A 24 16.71 37.14 11.62
CA VAL A 24 17.42 37.26 12.91
C VAL A 24 17.61 38.72 13.27
N ASP A 25 18.07 39.56 12.34
CA ASP A 25 18.25 41.01 12.57
C ASP A 25 16.94 41.68 12.97
N GLU A 26 15.85 41.39 12.26
CA GLU A 26 14.52 41.92 12.59
C GLU A 26 14.11 41.57 14.04
N ILE A 27 14.24 40.30 14.45
CA ILE A 27 13.83 39.84 15.78
C ILE A 27 14.75 40.42 16.87
N VAL A 28 16.07 40.42 16.64
CA VAL A 28 17.07 40.90 17.58
C VAL A 28 16.99 42.42 17.76
N SER A 29 16.76 43.17 16.68
CA SER A 29 16.62 44.63 16.71
C SER A 29 15.36 45.11 17.43
N LEU A 30 14.31 44.28 17.51
CA LEU A 30 13.13 44.54 18.35
C LEU A 30 13.38 44.22 19.84
N ASN A 31 14.43 43.48 20.16
CA ASN A 31 14.71 42.96 21.51
C ASN A 31 16.11 43.35 21.99
N LYS A 32 16.57 44.58 21.73
CA LYS A 32 17.97 45.02 21.97
C LYS A 32 18.48 44.80 23.40
N ASP A 33 17.58 44.85 24.38
CA ASP A 33 17.92 44.70 25.79
C ASP A 33 17.88 43.23 26.27
N ALA A 34 17.53 42.27 25.42
CA ALA A 34 17.47 40.85 25.77
C ALA A 34 18.87 40.28 26.10
N PHE A 35 18.88 39.15 26.82
CA PHE A 35 20.09 38.34 26.91
C PHE A 35 20.19 37.45 25.69
N PHE A 36 21.33 37.50 25.00
CA PHE A 36 21.54 36.79 23.76
C PHE A 36 22.51 35.64 23.93
N PHE A 37 22.10 34.50 23.40
CA PHE A 37 22.87 33.27 23.37
C PHE A 37 22.92 32.79 21.93
N VAL A 38 24.11 32.45 21.46
CA VAL A 38 24.27 31.71 20.22
C VAL A 38 24.53 30.25 20.53
N TRP A 39 24.01 29.37 19.68
CA TRP A 39 24.13 27.94 19.88
C TRP A 39 24.44 27.18 18.59
N ASP A 40 25.30 26.19 18.73
CA ASP A 40 25.64 25.17 17.73
C ASP A 40 25.76 23.80 18.44
N THR A 41 26.97 23.26 18.59
CA THR A 41 27.31 22.19 19.53
C THR A 41 27.44 22.69 20.98
N GLU A 42 27.72 23.98 21.18
CA GLU A 42 27.90 24.64 22.48
C GLU A 42 27.00 25.88 22.59
N ILE A 43 26.94 26.47 23.79
CA ILE A 43 26.24 27.73 24.02
C ILE A 43 27.21 28.80 24.49
N LYS A 44 27.09 29.97 23.88
CA LYS A 44 27.85 31.14 24.25
C LYS A 44 26.93 32.34 24.43
N GLU A 45 27.04 32.99 25.59
CA GLU A 45 26.42 34.29 25.82
C GLU A 45 27.21 35.36 25.05
N ILE A 46 26.50 36.23 24.33
CA ILE A 46 27.11 37.30 23.53
C ILE A 46 26.36 38.61 23.69
N SER A 47 27.05 39.71 23.42
CA SER A 47 26.46 41.04 23.39
C SER A 47 25.71 41.33 22.08
N TYR A 48 24.82 42.32 22.10
CA TYR A 48 24.11 42.78 20.89
C TYR A 48 25.07 43.15 19.75
N ASN A 49 26.18 43.84 20.07
CA ASN A 49 27.19 44.23 19.08
C ASN A 49 27.91 43.02 18.46
N GLU A 50 28.05 41.92 19.20
CA GLU A 50 28.62 40.68 18.66
C GLU A 50 27.64 39.99 17.72
N ILE A 51 26.35 39.99 18.02
CA ILE A 51 25.32 39.43 17.11
C ILE A 51 25.31 40.16 15.77
N LEU A 52 25.43 41.48 15.78
CA LEU A 52 25.51 42.27 14.54
C LEU A 52 26.67 41.81 13.65
N LYS A 53 27.80 41.38 14.24
CA LYS A 53 28.90 40.78 13.48
C LYS A 53 28.53 39.43 12.88
N TYR A 54 27.77 38.59 13.58
CA TYR A 54 27.28 37.32 13.02
C TYR A 54 26.31 37.57 11.85
N ILE A 55 25.40 38.54 11.99
CA ILE A 55 24.43 38.93 10.95
C ILE A 55 25.16 39.50 9.73
N GLU A 56 26.07 40.46 9.92
CA GLU A 56 26.82 41.10 8.83
C GLU A 56 27.62 40.07 8.02
N ASN A 57 28.33 39.19 8.73
CA ASN A 57 29.18 38.18 8.11
C ASN A 57 28.44 36.88 7.74
N LYS A 58 27.15 36.74 8.09
CA LYS A 58 26.31 35.55 7.84
C LYS A 58 26.96 34.22 8.25
N LYS A 59 27.66 34.20 9.39
CA LYS A 59 28.52 33.07 9.76
C LYS A 59 27.77 31.98 10.52
N GLY A 60 27.80 30.76 9.99
CA GLY A 60 27.47 29.53 10.71
C GLY A 60 28.72 28.70 11.07
N TYR A 61 28.64 27.86 12.10
CA TYR A 61 29.70 27.03 12.65
C TYR A 61 29.16 25.66 13.08
N GLY A 62 29.99 24.61 13.02
CA GLY A 62 29.73 23.35 13.73
C GLY A 62 28.44 22.60 13.34
N GLY A 63 27.99 21.73 14.25
CA GLY A 63 26.73 20.96 14.14
C GLY A 63 25.63 21.52 15.07
N THR A 64 24.50 20.82 15.15
CA THR A 64 23.28 21.34 15.82
C THR A 64 22.94 20.48 17.05
N LYS A 65 23.20 20.96 18.27
CA LYS A 65 22.94 20.24 19.53
C LYS A 65 22.01 21.00 20.46
N ILE A 66 20.70 20.85 20.24
CA ILE A 66 19.67 21.59 20.98
C ILE A 66 19.61 21.27 22.49
N SER A 67 20.14 20.12 22.92
CA SER A 67 20.23 19.75 24.35
C SER A 67 21.11 20.69 25.17
N SER A 68 22.02 21.42 24.52
CA SER A 68 22.76 22.51 25.15
C SER A 68 21.82 23.64 25.59
N VAL A 69 20.81 24.00 24.78
CA VAL A 69 19.84 25.07 25.06
C VAL A 69 19.00 24.72 26.27
N ALA A 70 18.47 23.49 26.30
CA ALA A 70 17.78 22.96 27.46
C ALA A 70 18.64 23.04 28.75
N SER A 71 19.91 22.65 28.66
CA SER A 71 20.84 22.70 29.81
C SER A 71 21.10 24.14 30.28
N SER A 72 21.28 25.09 29.35
CA SER A 72 21.48 26.50 29.66
C SER A 72 20.30 27.10 30.41
N ILE A 73 19.07 26.83 29.94
CA ILE A 73 17.83 27.31 30.55
C ILE A 73 17.73 26.88 32.02
N ILE A 74 18.06 25.62 32.31
CA ILE A 74 18.02 25.08 33.68
C ILE A 74 19.16 25.64 34.53
N ASN A 75 20.39 25.58 34.03
CA ASN A 75 21.58 26.00 34.79
C ASN A 75 21.52 27.48 35.17
N LYS A 76 20.95 28.33 34.30
CA LYS A 76 20.74 29.76 34.55
C LYS A 76 19.41 30.09 35.23
N LYS A 77 18.55 29.09 35.49
CA LYS A 77 17.25 29.23 36.15
C LYS A 77 16.31 30.24 35.46
N PHE A 78 16.11 30.09 34.16
CA PHE A 78 15.27 31.00 33.36
C PHE A 78 13.76 30.62 33.37
N ASN A 79 13.24 30.05 34.44
CA ASN A 79 11.84 29.59 34.53
C ASN A 79 10.80 30.72 34.45
N ASP A 80 11.15 31.95 34.86
CA ASP A 80 10.28 33.12 34.88
C ASP A 80 10.42 34.03 33.65
N LYS A 81 11.30 33.68 32.72
CA LYS A 81 11.63 34.48 31.53
C LYS A 81 10.86 34.02 30.29
N ASN A 82 10.71 34.94 29.35
CA ASN A 82 10.23 34.65 28.00
C ASN A 82 11.42 34.18 27.17
N ILE A 83 11.29 33.03 26.51
CA ILE A 83 12.38 32.42 25.76
C ILE A 83 12.05 32.48 24.28
N ILE A 84 12.94 33.04 23.47
CA ILE A 84 12.85 33.05 22.01
C ILE A 84 13.92 32.12 21.46
N ILE A 85 13.54 31.17 20.60
CA ILE A 85 14.46 30.25 19.93
C ILE A 85 14.34 30.47 18.42
N ILE A 86 15.45 30.78 17.76
CA ILE A 86 15.53 31.01 16.31
C ILE A 86 16.37 29.92 15.67
N THR A 87 15.87 29.24 14.64
CA THR A 87 16.49 28.06 14.01
C THR A 87 15.97 27.83 12.59
N ASP A 88 16.61 26.94 11.83
CA ASP A 88 16.12 26.43 10.54
C ASP A 88 15.28 25.14 10.66
N GLY A 89 15.21 24.58 11.88
CA GLY A 89 14.19 23.62 12.34
C GLY A 89 14.63 22.17 12.54
N GLU A 90 15.85 21.77 12.20
CA GLU A 90 16.23 20.35 12.07
C GLU A 90 17.30 19.87 13.07
N VAL A 91 16.96 18.86 13.87
CA VAL A 91 17.90 18.11 14.75
C VAL A 91 17.57 16.62 14.79
N HIS A 92 18.55 15.80 15.18
CA HIS A 92 18.33 14.37 15.36
C HIS A 92 17.36 14.07 16.52
N ALA A 93 16.55 13.01 16.36
CA ALA A 93 15.57 12.58 17.37
C ALA A 93 16.18 12.30 18.75
N GLY A 94 17.44 11.87 18.81
CA GLY A 94 18.18 11.67 20.06
C GLY A 94 18.39 12.97 20.84
N ASP A 95 18.62 14.10 20.16
CA ASP A 95 18.80 15.39 20.80
C ASP A 95 17.48 15.95 21.35
N VAL A 96 16.37 15.74 20.63
CA VAL A 96 15.02 16.10 21.11
C VAL A 96 14.71 15.37 22.42
N LYS A 97 14.91 14.05 22.47
CA LYS A 97 14.71 13.24 23.68
C LYS A 97 15.62 13.68 24.83
N SER A 98 16.86 14.04 24.53
CA SER A 98 17.81 14.51 25.53
C SER A 98 17.37 15.85 26.14
N SER A 99 16.96 16.81 25.30
CA SER A 99 16.41 18.10 25.76
C SER A 99 15.16 17.93 26.63
N GLU A 100 14.25 17.03 26.25
CA GLU A 100 13.04 16.75 27.02
C GLU A 100 13.34 16.11 28.37
N PHE A 101 14.32 15.20 28.42
CA PHE A 101 14.77 14.62 29.68
C PHE A 101 15.32 15.70 30.62
N ILE A 102 16.10 16.62 30.08
CA ILE A 102 16.64 17.77 30.83
C ILE A 102 15.49 18.63 31.36
N LEU A 103 14.53 19.00 30.51
CA LEU A 103 13.42 19.92 30.85
C LEU A 103 12.26 19.29 31.65
N LYS A 104 12.27 17.98 31.91
CA LYS A 104 11.10 17.21 32.40
C LYS A 104 10.39 17.84 33.60
N ASP A 105 11.14 18.36 34.57
CA ASP A 105 10.63 18.93 35.82
C ASP A 105 10.80 20.46 35.87
N PHE A 106 11.08 21.10 34.73
CA PHE A 106 11.33 22.53 34.64
C PHE A 106 10.18 23.25 33.93
N ASN A 107 9.55 24.20 34.61
CA ASN A 107 8.44 24.96 34.08
C ASN A 107 8.92 26.24 33.38
N ILE A 108 8.71 26.35 32.07
CA ILE A 108 9.05 27.55 31.31
C ILE A 108 7.78 28.40 31.17
N LYS A 109 7.90 29.70 31.46
CA LYS A 109 6.77 30.62 31.40
C LYS A 109 6.17 30.73 29.99
N GLU A 110 6.98 31.10 29.01
CA GLU A 110 6.56 31.29 27.61
C GLU A 110 7.73 31.01 26.67
N VAL A 111 7.46 30.31 25.57
CA VAL A 111 8.45 30.00 24.52
C VAL A 111 7.94 30.45 23.16
N GLU A 112 8.70 31.28 22.46
CA GLU A 112 8.46 31.64 21.06
C GLU A 112 9.53 31.01 20.18
N CYS A 113 9.12 30.14 19.26
CA CYS A 113 10.00 29.47 18.34
C CYS A 113 9.84 30.05 16.93
N HIS A 114 10.93 30.47 16.31
CA HIS A 114 10.97 30.97 14.94
C HIS A 114 11.76 29.99 14.08
N ILE A 115 11.05 29.27 13.20
CA ILE A 115 11.67 28.48 12.13
C ILE A 115 11.78 29.36 10.90
N ILE A 116 13.00 29.56 10.41
CA ILE A 116 13.27 30.35 9.21
C ILE A 116 13.91 29.46 8.16
N LYS A 117 13.18 29.14 7.09
CA LYS A 117 13.69 28.31 6.00
C LYS A 117 14.38 29.16 4.94
N SER A 118 15.51 28.63 4.47
CA SER A 118 16.35 29.29 3.46
C SER A 118 16.16 28.74 2.05
N TYR A 119 15.45 27.62 1.87
CA TYR A 119 15.25 26.93 0.59
C TYR A 119 13.89 26.21 0.48
N VAL A 120 13.41 26.00 -0.76
CA VAL A 120 12.18 25.26 -1.09
C VAL A 120 12.56 23.84 -1.54
N TYR A 121 12.86 22.93 -0.61
CA TYR A 121 13.01 21.50 -0.94
C TYR A 121 11.74 20.69 -0.64
N SER A 122 10.89 21.18 0.27
CA SER A 122 9.60 20.58 0.62
C SER A 122 8.67 21.60 1.28
N ASP A 123 7.35 21.45 1.11
CA ASP A 123 6.33 22.20 1.86
C ASP A 123 6.18 21.73 3.32
N ASP A 124 6.97 20.72 3.73
CA ASP A 124 6.96 20.14 5.06
C ASP A 124 7.83 20.96 6.03
N ILE A 125 7.21 21.47 7.10
CA ILE A 125 7.89 22.22 8.16
C ILE A 125 8.39 21.22 9.22
N ASP A 126 9.70 21.03 9.33
CA ASP A 126 10.31 20.25 10.43
C ASP A 126 10.29 21.07 11.72
N ILE A 127 9.74 20.49 12.79
CA ILE A 127 9.60 21.13 14.11
C ILE A 127 10.42 20.43 15.20
N SER A 128 11.43 19.63 14.84
CA SER A 128 12.24 18.86 15.79
C SER A 128 12.88 19.74 16.87
N VAL A 129 13.42 20.91 16.50
CA VAL A 129 14.01 21.86 17.46
C VAL A 129 12.95 22.45 18.41
N PRO A 130 11.85 23.08 17.92
CA PRO A 130 10.81 23.62 18.80
C PRO A 130 10.15 22.58 19.72
N LEU A 131 10.01 21.34 19.25
CA LEU A 131 9.21 20.31 19.91
C LEU A 131 9.60 20.05 21.37
N ALA A 132 10.89 20.12 21.67
CA ALA A 132 11.41 19.92 23.03
C ALA A 132 10.94 20.99 24.02
N PHE A 133 10.64 22.20 23.55
CA PHE A 133 10.30 23.36 24.39
C PHE A 133 8.80 23.68 24.39
N MET A 134 8.07 23.23 23.36
CA MET A 134 6.63 23.48 23.24
C MET A 134 5.76 22.62 24.16
N ARG A 135 6.28 21.53 24.71
CA ARG A 135 5.50 20.59 25.54
C ARG A 135 5.26 21.14 26.95
N ASN A 136 4.00 21.12 27.39
CA ASN A 136 3.57 21.52 28.74
C ASN A 136 3.85 22.99 29.11
N ASN A 137 4.11 23.86 28.12
CA ASN A 137 4.37 25.29 28.30
C ASN A 137 3.47 26.10 27.37
N THR A 138 3.30 27.38 27.69
CA THR A 138 2.70 28.33 26.73
C THR A 138 3.70 28.57 25.62
N SER A 139 3.32 28.30 24.37
CA SER A 139 4.23 28.36 23.23
C SER A 139 3.62 28.91 21.95
N LYS A 140 4.43 29.65 21.19
CA LYS A 140 4.11 30.16 19.86
C LYS A 140 5.14 29.64 18.86
N LEU A 141 4.66 29.20 17.69
CA LEU A 141 5.51 28.74 16.60
C LEU A 141 5.28 29.61 15.37
N TYR A 142 6.32 30.34 14.97
CA TYR A 142 6.36 31.11 13.75
C TYR A 142 7.17 30.39 12.68
N TYR A 143 6.67 30.39 11.45
CA TYR A 143 7.39 29.91 10.29
C TYR A 143 7.58 31.05 9.29
N THR A 144 8.82 31.24 8.86
CA THR A 144 9.17 32.19 7.80
C THR A 144 9.62 31.40 6.58
N ASN A 145 8.90 31.56 5.47
CA ASN A 145 9.21 30.88 4.22
C ASN A 145 10.40 31.54 3.48
N PRO A 146 10.94 30.91 2.41
CA PRO A 146 12.04 31.47 1.63
C PRO A 146 11.74 32.83 0.96
N GLN A 147 10.46 33.18 0.80
CA GLN A 147 10.00 34.50 0.33
C GLN A 147 9.93 35.56 1.45
N ASN A 148 10.43 35.24 2.64
CA ASN A 148 10.44 36.09 3.83
C ASN A 148 9.03 36.46 4.36
N ILE A 149 8.03 35.60 4.13
CA ILE A 149 6.69 35.73 4.66
C ILE A 149 6.60 34.93 5.96
N THR A 150 6.40 35.61 7.09
CA THR A 150 6.22 35.01 8.41
C THR A 150 4.74 34.72 8.68
N LYS A 151 4.44 33.50 9.15
CA LYS A 151 3.11 33.09 9.60
C LYS A 151 3.18 32.47 10.99
N LEU A 152 2.21 32.77 11.85
CA LEU A 152 1.98 32.01 13.08
C LEU A 152 1.36 30.67 12.69
N ILE A 153 2.08 29.58 12.95
CA ILE A 153 1.65 28.22 12.63
C ILE A 153 0.90 27.59 13.80
N LYS A 154 1.37 27.82 15.04
CA LYS A 154 0.73 27.29 16.25
C LYS A 154 0.80 28.28 17.40
N ASN A 155 -0.24 28.28 18.22
CA ASN A 155 -0.32 29.02 19.47
C ASN A 155 -1.01 28.13 20.51
N ILE A 156 -0.31 27.78 21.59
CA ILE A 156 -0.77 26.84 22.60
C ILE A 156 -0.60 27.48 23.96
N ASN A 157 -1.66 27.51 24.75
CA ASN A 157 -1.58 27.90 26.14
C ASN A 157 -1.29 26.66 27.01
N LYS A 158 -0.47 26.84 28.05
CA LYS A 158 -0.22 25.79 29.04
C LYS A 158 -1.52 25.19 29.61
N ASP A 159 -2.54 26.02 29.82
CA ASP A 159 -3.82 25.55 30.36
C ASP A 159 -4.60 24.65 29.39
N ASP A 160 -4.34 24.73 28.07
CA ASP A 160 -5.01 23.90 27.07
C ASP A 160 -4.66 22.41 27.24
N TYR A 161 -3.48 22.09 27.80
CA TYR A 161 -3.07 20.72 28.10
C TYR A 161 -3.98 20.03 29.12
N LYS A 162 -4.67 20.78 29.99
CA LYS A 162 -5.65 20.22 30.95
C LYS A 162 -6.82 19.55 30.25
N ILE A 163 -7.16 19.98 29.02
CA ILE A 163 -8.23 19.37 28.23
C ILE A 163 -7.88 17.93 27.88
N LEU A 164 -6.59 17.61 27.64
CA LEU A 164 -6.17 16.23 27.36
C LEU A 164 -6.36 15.28 28.54
N GLU A 165 -6.34 15.78 29.78
CA GLU A 165 -6.55 14.97 30.97
C GLU A 165 -8.02 14.51 31.08
N ASN A 166 -8.97 15.39 30.77
CA ASN A 166 -10.42 15.19 30.95
C ASN A 166 -11.26 15.48 29.69
N ILE A 167 -10.80 15.02 28.52
CA ILE A 167 -11.52 15.19 27.24
C ILE A 167 -12.96 14.65 27.36
N THR A 168 -13.96 15.46 27.04
CA THR A 168 -15.35 15.01 26.81
C THR A 168 -15.72 14.98 25.32
N LEU A 169 -16.83 14.33 24.98
CA LEU A 169 -17.36 14.33 23.61
C LEU A 169 -17.70 15.75 23.11
N ASN A 170 -18.22 16.60 24.00
CA ASN A 170 -18.55 17.99 23.66
C ASN A 170 -17.28 18.81 23.39
N ASP A 171 -16.23 18.63 24.19
CA ASP A 171 -14.94 19.31 23.98
C ASP A 171 -14.32 18.93 22.64
N LEU A 172 -14.40 17.65 22.25
CA LEU A 172 -13.93 17.16 20.95
C LEU A 172 -14.67 17.79 19.78
N MET A 173 -15.97 18.01 19.92
CA MET A 173 -16.77 18.63 18.86
C MET A 173 -16.49 20.13 18.74
N ALA A 174 -16.33 20.83 19.87
CA ALA A 174 -16.12 22.27 19.92
C ALA A 174 -14.66 22.69 19.62
N ASN A 175 -13.68 21.91 20.09
CA ASN A 175 -12.26 22.31 20.12
C ASN A 175 -11.34 21.34 19.36
N PHE A 176 -11.85 20.74 18.27
CA PHE A 176 -11.14 19.68 17.53
C PHE A 176 -9.70 20.07 17.11
N ASP A 177 -9.52 21.22 16.46
CA ASP A 177 -8.22 21.62 15.90
C ASP A 177 -7.17 21.81 17.00
N MET A 178 -7.57 22.42 18.12
CA MET A 178 -6.71 22.57 19.30
C MET A 178 -6.35 21.21 19.91
N ILE A 179 -7.31 20.29 20.08
CA ILE A 179 -7.04 18.93 20.60
C ILE A 179 -6.11 18.16 19.64
N TYR A 180 -6.33 18.29 18.34
CA TYR A 180 -5.47 17.71 17.31
C TYR A 180 -4.03 18.21 17.45
N ASP A 181 -3.84 19.52 17.58
CA ASP A 181 -2.52 20.13 17.74
C ASP A 181 -1.82 19.71 19.04
N LEU A 182 -2.56 19.66 20.15
CA LEU A 182 -2.06 19.20 21.44
C LEU A 182 -1.60 17.74 21.38
N ILE A 183 -2.41 16.82 20.84
CA ILE A 183 -2.03 15.40 20.70
C ILE A 183 -0.82 15.27 19.76
N ASN A 184 -0.81 16.00 18.64
CA ASN A 184 0.28 15.95 17.67
C ASN A 184 1.62 16.36 18.29
N ILE A 185 1.67 17.50 18.99
CA ILE A 185 2.89 17.97 19.68
C ILE A 185 3.30 17.03 20.82
N THR A 186 2.33 16.53 21.58
CA THR A 186 2.59 15.68 22.74
C THR A 186 3.17 14.32 22.33
N ASN A 187 2.70 13.76 21.20
CA ASN A 187 3.07 12.41 20.77
C ASN A 187 4.19 12.32 19.72
N MET A 188 4.52 13.40 18.99
CA MET A 188 5.53 13.35 17.93
C MET A 188 6.90 12.85 18.46
N GLY A 189 7.49 11.80 17.88
CA GLY A 189 8.74 11.21 18.39
C GLY A 189 8.61 10.36 19.67
N LYS A 190 7.39 10.10 20.17
CA LYS A 190 7.12 9.21 21.33
C LYS A 190 6.46 7.90 20.93
N SER A 191 6.45 6.93 21.85
CA SER A 191 5.89 5.58 21.67
C SER A 191 4.36 5.48 21.76
N GLY A 192 3.63 6.61 21.65
CA GLY A 192 2.17 6.65 21.72
C GLY A 192 1.60 7.26 23.00
N LEU A 193 0.27 7.50 22.98
CA LEU A 193 -0.53 8.03 24.08
C LEU A 193 -1.66 7.04 24.45
N PRO A 194 -1.35 5.92 25.14
CA PRO A 194 -2.30 4.82 25.33
C PRO A 194 -3.56 5.21 26.11
N TYR A 195 -3.43 6.08 27.11
CA TYR A 195 -4.56 6.54 27.92
C TYR A 195 -5.58 7.36 27.10
N ILE A 196 -5.08 8.31 26.29
CA ILE A 196 -5.91 9.13 25.40
C ILE A 196 -6.55 8.24 24.32
N LYS A 197 -5.77 7.30 23.76
CA LYS A 197 -6.26 6.32 22.78
C LYS A 197 -7.46 5.52 23.31
N GLN A 198 -7.38 4.99 24.54
CA GLN A 198 -8.48 4.24 25.15
C GLN A 198 -9.74 5.10 25.33
N LYS A 199 -9.60 6.36 25.79
CA LYS A 199 -10.72 7.30 25.90
C LYS A 199 -11.38 7.58 24.54
N LEU A 200 -10.58 7.86 23.51
CA LEU A 200 -11.08 8.11 22.15
C LEU A 200 -11.77 6.88 21.54
N LEU A 201 -11.26 5.67 21.79
CA LEU A 201 -11.92 4.41 21.36
C LEU A 201 -13.28 4.23 22.03
N LYS A 202 -13.38 4.54 23.32
CA LYS A 202 -14.64 4.49 24.06
C LYS A 202 -15.65 5.50 23.50
N PHE A 203 -15.26 6.77 23.34
CA PHE A 203 -16.14 7.80 22.77
C PHE A 203 -16.60 7.48 21.36
N ARG A 204 -15.70 6.94 20.52
CA ARG A 204 -16.07 6.46 19.19
C ARG A 204 -17.11 5.35 19.26
N THR A 205 -16.96 4.40 20.19
CA THR A 205 -17.90 3.30 20.35
C THR A 205 -19.27 3.81 20.82
N ASP A 206 -19.28 4.71 21.80
CA ASP A 206 -20.50 5.29 22.36
C ASP A 206 -21.24 6.16 21.33
N PHE A 207 -20.51 6.96 20.54
CA PHE A 207 -21.07 7.74 19.44
C PHE A 207 -21.73 6.84 18.38
N ILE A 208 -21.07 5.74 17.99
CA ILE A 208 -21.65 4.85 16.97
C ILE A 208 -22.88 4.11 17.51
N LYS A 209 -22.92 3.77 18.81
CA LYS A 209 -24.14 3.22 19.44
C LYS A 209 -25.31 4.21 19.33
N LEU A 210 -25.08 5.48 19.66
CA LEU A 210 -26.10 6.53 19.56
C LEU A 210 -26.57 6.76 18.10
N SER A 211 -25.63 6.78 17.14
CA SER A 211 -25.97 6.90 15.72
C SER A 211 -26.80 5.72 15.20
N ASN A 212 -26.55 4.51 15.70
CA ASN A 212 -27.28 3.30 15.30
C ASN A 212 -28.72 3.27 15.84
N GLU A 213 -29.03 3.95 16.95
CA GLU A 213 -30.40 4.04 17.46
C GLU A 213 -31.31 4.85 16.51
N ASN A 214 -30.76 5.86 15.83
CA ASN A 214 -31.47 6.64 14.81
C ASN A 214 -31.69 5.87 13.49
N LEU A 215 -30.92 4.80 13.24
CA LEU A 215 -31.01 3.97 12.02
C LEU A 215 -32.03 2.82 12.11
N LYS A 216 -32.63 2.57 13.29
CA LYS A 216 -33.64 1.51 13.51
C LYS A 216 -34.90 1.64 12.64
N SER A 217 -35.11 2.78 11.97
CA SER A 217 -36.26 3.02 11.09
C SER A 217 -36.16 2.32 9.73
N ILE A 218 -34.98 1.86 9.29
CA ILE A 218 -34.81 1.17 8.01
C ILE A 218 -34.71 -0.33 8.23
N ASN A 219 -35.74 -1.07 7.83
CA ASN A 219 -35.85 -2.52 8.04
C ASN A 219 -35.14 -3.30 6.93
N GLY A 220 -34.03 -3.97 7.25
CA GLY A 220 -33.30 -4.83 6.30
C GLY A 220 -34.15 -5.96 5.68
N ASN A 221 -35.22 -6.41 6.37
CA ASN A 221 -36.14 -7.39 5.81
C ASN A 221 -36.97 -6.82 4.66
N THR A 222 -37.30 -5.51 4.68
CA THR A 222 -37.99 -4.86 3.58
C THR A 222 -37.13 -4.86 2.31
N ILE A 223 -35.83 -4.57 2.44
CA ILE A 223 -34.89 -4.64 1.32
C ILE A 223 -34.82 -6.07 0.76
N GLN A 224 -34.75 -7.07 1.65
CA GLN A 224 -34.75 -8.47 1.23
C GLN A 224 -36.03 -8.86 0.49
N SER A 225 -37.19 -8.38 0.93
CA SER A 225 -38.47 -8.57 0.22
C SER A 225 -38.47 -7.95 -1.18
N GLU A 226 -37.95 -6.72 -1.33
CA GLU A 226 -37.81 -6.08 -2.65
C GLU A 226 -36.91 -6.89 -3.58
N LEU A 227 -35.77 -7.40 -3.09
CA LEU A 227 -34.87 -8.27 -3.87
C LEU A 227 -35.56 -9.57 -4.30
N LYS A 228 -36.29 -10.23 -3.39
CA LYS A 228 -37.05 -11.46 -3.69
C LYS A 228 -38.17 -11.24 -4.70
N ASN A 229 -38.75 -10.03 -4.73
CA ASN A 229 -39.80 -9.64 -5.68
C ASN A 229 -39.26 -9.14 -7.02
N GLY A 230 -37.94 -9.04 -7.20
CA GLY A 230 -37.31 -8.53 -8.42
C GLY A 230 -37.28 -6.99 -8.54
N ASN A 231 -37.59 -6.26 -7.47
CA ASN A 231 -37.61 -4.80 -7.46
C ASN A 231 -36.21 -4.21 -7.15
N TYR A 232 -35.21 -4.55 -7.96
CA TYR A 232 -33.80 -4.23 -7.70
C TYR A 232 -33.51 -2.72 -7.57
N THR A 233 -34.14 -1.88 -8.40
CA THR A 233 -33.98 -0.42 -8.36
C THR A 233 -34.41 0.17 -7.01
N ASN A 234 -35.52 -0.33 -6.46
CA ASN A 234 -36.02 0.13 -5.15
C ASN A 234 -35.09 -0.34 -4.02
N ALA A 235 -34.64 -1.61 -4.07
CA ALA A 235 -33.68 -2.15 -3.12
C ALA A 235 -32.37 -1.32 -3.10
N ILE A 236 -31.79 -1.01 -4.26
CA ILE A 236 -30.60 -0.15 -4.37
C ILE A 236 -30.88 1.24 -3.79
N THR A 237 -32.05 1.83 -4.06
CA THR A 237 -32.42 3.16 -3.54
C THR A 237 -32.50 3.15 -2.01
N MET A 238 -33.07 2.10 -1.41
CA MET A 238 -33.12 1.94 0.05
C MET A 238 -31.71 1.77 0.65
N ILE A 239 -30.87 0.97 0.00
CA ILE A 239 -29.49 0.75 0.42
C ILE A 239 -28.67 2.06 0.33
N LYS A 240 -28.82 2.83 -0.74
CA LYS A 240 -28.18 4.15 -0.87
C LYS A 240 -28.62 5.10 0.25
N LYS A 241 -29.90 5.12 0.62
CA LYS A 241 -30.36 5.92 1.78
C LYS A 241 -29.67 5.51 3.08
N ILE A 242 -29.48 4.20 3.33
CA ILE A 242 -28.73 3.71 4.49
C ILE A 242 -27.29 4.23 4.46
N GLU A 243 -26.66 4.19 3.29
CA GLU A 243 -25.29 4.67 3.10
C GLU A 243 -25.18 6.19 3.22
N ASP A 244 -26.11 6.96 2.65
CA ASP A 244 -26.16 8.42 2.73
C ASP A 244 -26.34 8.89 4.17
N ILE A 245 -27.14 8.20 4.99
CA ILE A 245 -27.24 8.52 6.42
C ILE A 245 -25.89 8.31 7.12
N PHE A 246 -25.16 7.24 6.76
CA PHE A 246 -23.81 7.00 7.28
C PHE A 246 -22.79 8.02 6.75
N ILE A 247 -22.83 8.40 5.47
CA ILE A 247 -21.89 9.34 4.84
C ILE A 247 -22.15 10.80 5.26
N ASN A 248 -23.41 11.23 5.36
CA ASN A 248 -23.74 12.56 5.86
C ASN A 248 -23.43 12.70 7.35
N GLN A 249 -23.41 11.58 8.08
CA GLN A 249 -22.78 11.54 9.39
C GLN A 249 -21.25 11.61 9.32
N ASN A 250 -20.57 11.33 8.19
CA ASN A 250 -19.12 11.16 8.00
C ASN A 250 -18.31 12.41 7.52
N GLU A 251 -18.82 13.27 6.63
CA GLU A 251 -18.04 14.42 6.10
C GLU A 251 -17.83 15.56 7.13
N TYR A 252 -18.76 15.73 8.07
CA TYR A 252 -18.63 16.59 9.27
C TYR A 252 -18.54 15.77 10.57
N SER A 253 -18.17 14.50 10.45
CA SER A 253 -18.35 13.51 11.52
C SER A 253 -17.39 13.65 12.68
N PRO A 254 -17.92 13.48 13.89
CA PRO A 254 -17.12 13.04 15.02
C PRO A 254 -16.27 11.79 14.71
N ILE A 255 -16.71 10.82 13.88
CA ILE A 255 -15.96 9.57 13.59
C ILE A 255 -14.68 9.82 12.80
N THR A 256 -14.74 10.59 11.72
CA THR A 256 -13.56 10.96 10.93
C THR A 256 -12.56 11.75 11.79
N LYS A 257 -13.07 12.63 12.66
CA LYS A 257 -12.30 13.34 13.68
C LYS A 257 -11.67 12.36 14.68
N PHE A 258 -12.41 11.37 15.19
CA PHE A 258 -11.91 10.32 16.09
C PHE A 258 -10.78 9.53 15.45
N ASN A 259 -10.93 9.10 14.19
CA ASN A 259 -9.92 8.33 13.48
C ASN A 259 -8.61 9.10 13.32
N LYS A 260 -8.70 10.40 12.98
CA LYS A 260 -7.52 11.28 12.91
C LYS A 260 -6.80 11.38 14.26
N LEU A 261 -7.54 11.56 15.35
CA LEU A 261 -6.97 11.65 16.71
C LEU A 261 -6.40 10.30 17.19
N LEU A 262 -7.07 9.19 16.86
CA LEU A 262 -6.60 7.83 17.18
C LEU A 262 -5.28 7.53 16.47
N ALA A 263 -5.16 7.87 15.19
CA ALA A 263 -3.92 7.72 14.43
C ALA A 263 -2.77 8.56 15.02
N LEU A 264 -3.09 9.75 15.54
CA LEU A 264 -2.12 10.59 16.25
C LEU A 264 -1.66 10.01 17.60
N CYS A 265 -2.36 9.04 18.19
CA CYS A 265 -2.01 8.43 19.48
C CYS A 265 -1.17 7.15 19.36
N ASP A 266 -0.92 6.65 18.14
CA ASP A 266 -0.08 5.48 17.88
C ASP A 266 1.42 5.77 18.04
N ASP A 267 2.26 4.75 17.92
CA ASP A 267 3.72 4.89 18.02
C ASP A 267 4.27 5.79 16.90
N ARG A 268 5.00 6.83 17.30
CA ARG A 268 5.59 7.87 16.45
C ARG A 268 7.09 8.02 16.67
N THR A 269 7.77 7.04 17.27
CA THR A 269 9.23 7.12 17.48
C THR A 269 10.02 7.19 16.17
N ASN A 270 9.48 6.60 15.10
CA ASN A 270 10.12 6.54 13.78
C ASN A 270 9.44 7.46 12.74
N SER A 271 8.37 8.18 13.09
CA SER A 271 7.82 9.21 12.22
C SER A 271 8.69 10.46 12.30
N GLY A 272 9.05 11.06 11.17
CA GLY A 272 9.83 12.30 11.17
C GLY A 272 9.10 13.47 11.85
N PHE A 273 9.80 14.57 12.07
CA PHE A 273 9.30 15.74 12.81
C PHE A 273 8.57 16.77 11.94
N ALA A 274 8.11 16.36 10.75
CA ALA A 274 7.39 17.24 9.83
C ALA A 274 5.92 17.42 10.23
N LEU A 275 5.45 18.68 10.22
CA LEU A 275 4.08 19.08 10.55
C LEU A 275 3.01 18.46 9.63
N ASN A 276 3.32 18.32 8.34
CA ASN A 276 2.39 17.89 7.30
C ASN A 276 2.56 16.41 6.90
N GLN A 277 3.34 15.62 7.66
CA GLN A 277 3.51 14.21 7.35
C GLN A 277 2.16 13.50 7.32
N LYS A 278 1.82 12.89 6.17
CA LYS A 278 0.67 11.99 6.03
C LYS A 278 0.85 10.85 7.04
N ILE A 279 0.10 10.92 8.14
CA ILE A 279 0.02 9.84 9.11
C ILE A 279 -0.56 8.64 8.36
N ALA A 280 0.22 7.57 8.21
CA ALA A 280 -0.28 6.34 7.65
C ALA A 280 -1.54 5.95 8.43
N ASN A 281 -2.63 5.69 7.71
CA ASN A 281 -3.90 5.27 8.31
C ASN A 281 -3.64 4.24 9.40
N ALA A 282 -4.24 4.46 10.57
CA ALA A 282 -4.05 3.64 11.76
C ALA A 282 -4.09 2.14 11.42
N LYS A 283 -3.26 1.34 12.11
CA LYS A 283 -3.47 -0.11 12.12
C LYS A 283 -4.92 -0.36 12.51
N GLN A 284 -5.62 -1.19 11.73
CA GLN A 284 -7.00 -1.58 12.02
C GLN A 284 -7.10 -1.97 13.49
N SER A 285 -8.08 -1.40 14.19
CA SER A 285 -8.37 -1.74 15.58
C SER A 285 -8.57 -3.25 15.69
N GLU A 286 -7.79 -3.91 16.54
CA GLU A 286 -7.92 -5.34 16.77
C GLU A 286 -9.32 -5.63 17.32
N ALA A 287 -10.00 -6.61 16.71
CA ALA A 287 -11.29 -7.06 17.19
C ALA A 287 -11.12 -7.67 18.59
N ILE A 288 -12.05 -7.34 19.49
CA ILE A 288 -12.12 -7.95 20.82
C ILE A 288 -12.48 -9.44 20.61
N ILE A 289 -11.60 -10.33 21.05
CA ILE A 289 -11.79 -11.78 20.97
C ILE A 289 -12.72 -12.19 22.14
N PRO A 290 -13.90 -12.78 21.89
CA PRO A 290 -14.75 -13.29 22.96
C PRO A 290 -14.16 -14.56 23.61
N ASP A 291 -14.45 -14.74 24.89
CA ASP A 291 -13.97 -15.85 25.72
C ASP A 291 -14.43 -17.24 25.24
N GLU A 292 -13.68 -18.26 25.66
CA GLU A 292 -13.83 -19.67 25.28
C GLU A 292 -15.18 -20.25 25.76
N ALA A 293 -15.83 -21.04 24.90
CA ALA A 293 -16.97 -21.87 25.30
C ALA A 293 -16.48 -23.10 26.07
N THR A 294 -17.09 -23.38 27.22
CA THR A 294 -16.75 -24.49 28.12
C THR A 294 -17.25 -25.84 27.59
N GLU A 295 -16.52 -26.93 27.91
CA GLU A 295 -16.83 -28.32 27.51
C GLU A 295 -18.25 -28.79 27.89
N GLU A 296 -18.89 -28.19 28.88
CA GLU A 296 -20.26 -28.52 29.32
C GLU A 296 -21.35 -28.22 28.27
N GLU A 297 -21.10 -27.37 27.27
CA GLU A 297 -22.04 -27.11 26.18
C GLU A 297 -22.12 -28.27 25.15
N LEU A 298 -21.08 -29.12 25.07
CA LEU A 298 -20.95 -30.20 24.07
C LEU A 298 -21.88 -31.40 24.33
N ILE A 299 -22.22 -31.66 25.59
CA ILE A 299 -22.93 -32.89 26.02
C ILE A 299 -24.47 -32.74 25.83
N LYS A 300 -24.97 -31.54 25.54
CA LYS A 300 -26.41 -31.24 25.53
C LYS A 300 -27.16 -31.63 24.25
N TYR A 301 -26.48 -32.13 23.22
CA TYR A 301 -27.06 -32.29 21.87
C TYR A 301 -27.23 -33.75 21.41
N ASN A 302 -27.64 -34.66 22.32
CA ASN A 302 -28.29 -35.90 21.89
C ASN A 302 -29.63 -35.53 21.24
N PHE A 303 -29.66 -35.52 19.91
CA PHE A 303 -30.81 -35.07 19.13
C PHE A 303 -31.64 -36.27 18.67
N GLU A 304 -32.91 -36.36 19.09
CA GLU A 304 -33.95 -37.10 18.38
C GLU A 304 -34.82 -36.10 17.62
N ASP A 305 -34.97 -36.27 16.30
CA ASP A 305 -35.85 -35.45 15.47
C ASP A 305 -37.32 -35.70 15.85
N PRO A 306 -38.07 -34.72 16.38
CA PRO A 306 -39.45 -34.95 16.79
C PRO A 306 -40.45 -34.93 15.61
N VAL A 307 -40.05 -34.50 14.41
CA VAL A 307 -41.00 -34.07 13.36
C VAL A 307 -40.93 -34.89 12.05
N MET A 308 -39.87 -35.68 11.82
CA MET A 308 -39.71 -36.45 10.57
C MET A 308 -39.45 -37.94 10.85
N LEU A 309 -40.46 -38.67 11.31
CA LEU A 309 -40.35 -40.12 11.55
C LEU A 309 -39.97 -40.92 10.27
N ASP A 310 -40.28 -40.40 9.07
CA ASP A 310 -40.15 -41.13 7.80
C ASP A 310 -39.08 -40.63 6.81
N LEU A 311 -38.49 -39.43 6.98
CA LEU A 311 -37.50 -38.88 6.04
C LEU A 311 -36.11 -38.77 6.69
N ASP A 312 -35.16 -39.57 6.20
CA ASP A 312 -33.75 -39.52 6.63
C ASP A 312 -33.06 -38.29 6.03
N VAL A 313 -32.61 -37.36 6.87
CA VAL A 313 -31.94 -36.12 6.43
C VAL A 313 -30.47 -36.41 6.13
N PRO A 314 -29.96 -36.08 4.91
CA PRO A 314 -28.55 -36.25 4.61
C PRO A 314 -27.69 -35.30 5.47
N GLN A 315 -26.65 -35.85 6.10
CA GLN A 315 -25.70 -35.11 6.91
C GLN A 315 -24.31 -35.20 6.29
N LEU A 316 -23.72 -34.03 6.04
CA LEU A 316 -22.33 -33.93 5.63
C LEU A 316 -21.41 -34.20 6.83
N VAL A 317 -20.57 -35.22 6.74
CA VAL A 317 -19.69 -35.64 7.83
C VAL A 317 -18.38 -34.87 7.80
N ILE A 318 -17.91 -34.45 8.97
CA ILE A 318 -16.58 -33.87 9.17
C ILE A 318 -15.73 -34.89 9.92
N ILE A 319 -14.61 -35.28 9.32
CA ILE A 319 -13.68 -36.27 9.84
C ILE A 319 -12.45 -35.63 10.48
N LYS A 320 -11.90 -36.30 11.48
CA LYS A 320 -10.67 -35.91 12.16
C LYS A 320 -9.47 -36.03 11.22
N SER A 321 -8.59 -35.04 11.25
CA SER A 321 -7.31 -35.07 10.53
C SER A 321 -6.15 -34.79 11.47
N SER A 322 -5.01 -35.43 11.23
CA SER A 322 -3.77 -35.21 11.97
C SER A 322 -3.15 -33.84 11.69
N ASN A 323 -3.48 -33.20 10.57
CA ASN A 323 -2.87 -31.96 10.13
C ASN A 323 -3.68 -30.75 10.61
N LYS A 324 -2.98 -29.74 11.14
CA LYS A 324 -3.60 -28.44 11.46
C LYS A 324 -4.07 -27.74 10.19
N LEU A 325 -5.18 -27.02 10.26
CA LEU A 325 -5.63 -26.18 9.13
C LEU A 325 -4.70 -25.00 8.89
N PHE A 326 -4.19 -24.40 9.98
CA PHE A 326 -3.31 -23.24 9.94
C PHE A 326 -1.96 -23.58 10.56
N ASP A 327 -0.89 -23.19 9.87
CA ASP A 327 0.48 -23.44 10.33
C ASP A 327 0.98 -22.35 11.29
N THR A 328 0.39 -21.15 11.24
CA THR A 328 0.76 -20.01 12.10
C THR A 328 -0.46 -19.32 12.72
N ASP A 329 -0.27 -18.74 13.92
CA ASP A 329 -1.31 -17.95 14.60
C ASP A 329 -1.70 -16.68 13.82
N LYS A 330 -0.77 -16.16 13.00
CA LYS A 330 -1.02 -15.01 12.13
C LYS A 330 -2.03 -15.35 11.04
N ASP A 331 -1.90 -16.53 10.42
CA ASP A 331 -2.84 -16.98 9.39
C ASP A 331 -4.22 -17.24 10.00
N PHE A 332 -4.26 -17.81 11.20
CA PHE A 332 -5.50 -17.99 11.96
C PHE A 332 -6.17 -16.65 12.31
N LYS A 333 -5.42 -15.65 12.77
CA LYS A 333 -5.95 -14.32 13.08
C LYS A 333 -6.50 -13.62 11.83
N ASN A 334 -5.75 -13.65 10.73
CA ASN A 334 -6.20 -13.12 9.44
C ASN A 334 -7.48 -13.81 8.94
N PHE A 335 -7.59 -15.13 9.17
CA PHE A 335 -8.79 -15.91 8.86
C PHE A 335 -10.00 -15.46 9.68
N ILE A 336 -9.87 -15.30 11.00
CA ILE A 336 -10.97 -14.85 11.85
C ILE A 336 -11.49 -13.48 11.39
N GLU A 337 -10.59 -12.56 11.02
CA GLU A 337 -10.95 -11.21 10.58
C GLU A 337 -11.66 -11.17 9.22
N ASN A 338 -11.29 -12.04 8.28
CA ASN A 338 -11.94 -12.16 6.97
C ASN A 338 -11.91 -13.61 6.46
N PRO A 339 -12.90 -14.45 6.87
CA PRO A 339 -12.88 -15.87 6.58
C PRO A 339 -12.80 -16.22 5.10
N LEU A 340 -13.44 -15.42 4.25
CA LEU A 340 -13.50 -15.66 2.80
C LEU A 340 -12.13 -15.55 2.11
N ASN A 341 -11.12 -14.98 2.78
CA ASN A 341 -9.75 -14.95 2.24
C ASN A 341 -9.14 -16.35 2.07
N ILE A 342 -9.61 -17.37 2.80
CA ILE A 342 -9.16 -18.78 2.64
C ILE A 342 -9.34 -19.27 1.21
N ILE A 343 -10.32 -18.77 0.48
CA ILE A 343 -10.67 -19.25 -0.86
C ILE A 343 -9.50 -19.05 -1.84
N ASN A 344 -8.60 -18.10 -1.54
CA ASN A 344 -7.41 -17.81 -2.32
C ASN A 344 -6.17 -18.63 -1.89
N ASN A 345 -6.28 -19.52 -0.90
CA ASN A 345 -5.20 -20.37 -0.42
C ASN A 345 -5.47 -21.85 -0.77
N GLU A 346 -4.82 -22.32 -1.83
CA GLU A 346 -4.96 -23.69 -2.34
C GLU A 346 -4.63 -24.77 -1.32
N GLU A 347 -3.56 -24.58 -0.55
CA GLU A 347 -3.11 -25.56 0.44
C GLU A 347 -4.14 -25.74 1.56
N ILE A 348 -4.71 -24.64 2.07
CA ILE A 348 -5.75 -24.70 3.11
C ILE A 348 -7.02 -25.34 2.54
N LYS A 349 -7.41 -25.03 1.29
CA LYS A 349 -8.57 -25.66 0.64
C LYS A 349 -8.42 -27.17 0.52
N GLU A 350 -7.25 -27.67 0.16
CA GLU A 350 -6.98 -29.12 0.13
C GLU A 350 -7.07 -29.74 1.52
N ARG A 351 -6.52 -29.08 2.55
CA ARG A 351 -6.61 -29.57 3.93
C ARG A 351 -8.06 -29.62 4.42
N ILE A 352 -8.89 -28.66 4.02
CA ILE A 352 -10.34 -28.65 4.32
C ILE A 352 -11.06 -29.77 3.57
N ALA A 353 -10.81 -29.94 2.27
CA ALA A 353 -11.44 -30.99 1.45
C ALA A 353 -11.17 -32.40 2.02
N LYS A 354 -9.96 -32.65 2.52
CA LYS A 354 -9.56 -33.91 3.17
C LYS A 354 -10.25 -34.17 4.52
N ARG A 355 -11.00 -33.20 5.06
CA ARG A 355 -11.76 -33.33 6.32
C ARG A 355 -13.24 -33.61 6.10
N PHE A 356 -13.70 -33.81 4.86
CA PHE A 356 -15.06 -34.25 4.60
C PHE A 356 -15.13 -35.77 4.38
N GLY A 357 -16.13 -36.39 5.01
CA GLY A 357 -16.54 -37.78 4.78
C GLY A 357 -17.72 -37.84 3.83
N HIS A 358 -18.26 -39.03 3.62
CA HIS A 358 -19.47 -39.20 2.80
C HIS A 358 -20.69 -38.62 3.53
N CYS A 359 -21.71 -38.20 2.79
CA CYS A 359 -22.99 -37.88 3.40
C CYS A 359 -23.65 -39.16 3.93
N ILE A 360 -24.16 -39.11 5.16
CA ILE A 360 -24.90 -40.20 5.79
C ILE A 360 -26.18 -39.67 6.43
N GLY A 361 -27.17 -40.54 6.57
CA GLY A 361 -28.45 -40.19 7.18
C GLY A 361 -28.35 -39.87 8.67
N ILE A 362 -29.21 -38.97 9.14
CA ILE A 362 -29.33 -38.60 10.56
C ILE A 362 -29.57 -39.80 11.48
N LYS A 363 -30.27 -40.84 10.99
CA LYS A 363 -30.52 -42.06 11.76
C LYS A 363 -29.26 -42.88 12.02
N LEU A 364 -28.26 -42.78 11.14
CA LEU A 364 -26.97 -43.49 11.23
C LEU A 364 -25.93 -42.69 12.04
N THR A 365 -25.89 -41.37 11.89
CA THR A 365 -24.89 -40.52 12.57
C THR A 365 -25.04 -40.52 14.09
N ASN A 366 -26.27 -40.52 14.60
CA ASN A 366 -26.54 -40.60 16.04
C ASN A 366 -25.99 -41.88 16.70
N LYS A 367 -25.60 -42.90 15.91
CA LYS A 367 -25.09 -44.19 16.37
C LYS A 367 -23.65 -44.47 15.96
N CYS A 368 -23.04 -43.62 15.12
CA CYS A 368 -21.72 -43.85 14.54
C CYS A 368 -20.73 -42.73 14.91
N ILE A 369 -19.69 -43.09 15.66
CA ILE A 369 -18.55 -42.21 15.96
C ILE A 369 -17.47 -42.28 14.84
N ILE A 370 -17.58 -43.28 13.96
CA ILE A 370 -16.64 -43.56 12.87
C ILE A 370 -17.40 -43.48 11.55
N ASP A 371 -16.82 -42.81 10.57
CA ASP A 371 -17.35 -42.73 9.23
C ASP A 371 -17.33 -44.13 8.58
N PRO A 372 -18.48 -44.64 8.09
CA PRO A 372 -18.60 -46.03 7.67
C PRO A 372 -17.81 -46.35 6.40
N PHE A 373 -17.45 -45.33 5.60
CA PHE A 373 -16.77 -45.49 4.32
C PHE A 373 -15.25 -45.32 4.45
N THR A 374 -14.82 -44.31 5.21
CA THR A 374 -13.40 -43.94 5.37
C THR A 374 -12.76 -44.52 6.63
N ARG A 375 -13.58 -45.02 7.58
CA ARG A 375 -13.16 -45.48 8.91
C ARG A 375 -12.49 -44.40 9.77
N ALA A 376 -12.60 -43.13 9.39
CA ALA A 376 -12.08 -42.01 10.16
C ALA A 376 -13.04 -41.61 11.29
N GLU A 377 -12.49 -41.09 12.39
CA GLU A 377 -13.28 -40.55 13.50
C GLU A 377 -14.07 -39.31 13.05
N ILE A 378 -15.37 -39.29 13.35
CA ILE A 378 -16.27 -38.17 13.06
C ILE A 378 -16.15 -37.13 14.18
N ILE A 379 -15.89 -35.88 13.82
CA ILE A 379 -15.76 -34.75 14.76
C ILE A 379 -16.95 -33.78 14.70
N GLY A 380 -17.87 -33.98 13.76
CA GLY A 380 -19.09 -33.19 13.63
C GLY A 380 -19.85 -33.52 12.36
N THR A 381 -21.11 -33.11 12.29
CA THR A 381 -21.96 -33.29 11.11
C THR A 381 -22.75 -32.02 10.79
N ILE A 382 -23.00 -31.77 9.51
CA ILE A 382 -23.82 -30.65 9.05
C ILE A 382 -25.08 -31.22 8.39
N PRO A 383 -26.25 -31.17 9.06
CA PRO A 383 -27.49 -31.64 8.46
C PRO A 383 -27.94 -30.71 7.33
N LEU A 384 -28.14 -31.28 6.13
CA LEU A 384 -28.44 -30.53 4.91
C LEU A 384 -29.96 -30.36 4.69
N THR A 385 -30.62 -29.70 5.65
CA THR A 385 -32.07 -29.45 5.61
C THR A 385 -32.42 -27.98 5.85
N THR A 386 -33.56 -27.55 5.34
CA THR A 386 -34.09 -26.19 5.50
C THR A 386 -35.30 -26.13 6.46
N SER A 387 -35.68 -27.27 7.04
CA SER A 387 -36.96 -27.43 7.73
C SER A 387 -36.93 -27.04 9.23
N ASN A 388 -35.76 -27.05 9.88
CA ASN A 388 -35.65 -26.81 11.32
C ASN A 388 -34.36 -26.04 11.68
N GLU A 389 -34.50 -25.00 12.49
CA GLU A 389 -33.39 -24.13 12.92
C GLU A 389 -32.39 -24.83 13.85
N GLN A 390 -32.80 -25.86 14.61
CA GLN A 390 -31.87 -26.62 15.45
C GLN A 390 -30.80 -27.36 14.64
N HIS A 391 -31.13 -27.85 13.44
CA HIS A 391 -30.14 -28.44 12.54
C HIS A 391 -29.09 -27.43 12.08
N ASN A 392 -29.48 -26.16 11.95
CA ASN A 392 -28.57 -25.08 11.60
C ASN A 392 -27.57 -24.82 12.75
N GLU A 393 -28.00 -24.92 14.01
CA GLU A 393 -27.12 -24.82 15.18
C GLU A 393 -26.12 -25.99 15.24
N VAL A 394 -26.58 -27.23 15.04
CA VAL A 394 -25.71 -28.42 14.95
C VAL A 394 -24.66 -28.25 13.86
N GLY A 395 -25.08 -27.82 12.66
CA GLY A 395 -24.15 -27.54 11.57
C GLY A 395 -23.17 -26.40 11.89
N SER A 396 -23.61 -25.36 12.62
CA SER A 396 -22.72 -24.27 13.06
C SER A 396 -21.65 -24.76 14.03
N HIS A 397 -22.02 -25.65 14.94
CA HIS A 397 -21.08 -26.29 15.86
C HIS A 397 -20.04 -27.12 15.10
N ALA A 398 -20.47 -27.93 14.13
CA ALA A 398 -19.57 -28.70 13.28
C ALA A 398 -18.59 -27.79 12.50
N LEU A 399 -19.04 -26.63 12.04
CA LEU A 399 -18.16 -25.64 11.40
C LEU A 399 -17.13 -25.06 12.38
N PHE A 400 -17.49 -24.79 13.64
CA PHE A 400 -16.49 -24.38 14.65
C PHE A 400 -15.50 -25.50 14.97
N ASN A 401 -15.94 -26.76 15.05
CA ASN A 401 -15.04 -27.89 15.21
C ASN A 401 -14.04 -27.98 14.05
N LEU A 402 -14.51 -27.75 12.82
CA LEU A 402 -13.66 -27.75 11.62
C LEU A 402 -12.64 -26.61 11.64
N PHE A 403 -13.09 -25.36 11.79
CA PHE A 403 -12.27 -24.16 11.52
C PHE A 403 -11.53 -23.62 12.74
N THR A 404 -12.08 -23.78 13.94
CA THR A 404 -11.62 -23.08 15.15
C THR A 404 -11.38 -24.04 16.32
N ASN A 405 -11.34 -25.35 16.06
CA ASN A 405 -11.24 -26.40 17.09
C ASN A 405 -12.23 -26.15 18.24
N SER A 406 -13.51 -26.01 17.89
CA SER A 406 -14.65 -25.82 18.80
C SER A 406 -14.80 -24.42 19.41
N LYS A 407 -13.85 -23.49 19.18
CA LYS A 407 -14.00 -22.11 19.68
C LYS A 407 -15.06 -21.35 18.88
N LYS A 408 -16.07 -20.76 19.52
CA LYS A 408 -17.13 -19.95 18.88
C LYS A 408 -16.61 -18.58 18.40
N MET A 409 -15.70 -18.58 17.44
CA MET A 409 -15.09 -17.39 16.86
C MET A 409 -15.58 -17.19 15.43
N GLY A 410 -15.88 -15.94 15.05
CA GLY A 410 -16.29 -15.58 13.69
C GLY A 410 -17.75 -15.89 13.35
N ASN A 411 -18.13 -15.73 12.07
CA ASN A 411 -19.49 -15.97 11.58
C ASN A 411 -19.57 -17.35 10.88
N PRO A 412 -20.30 -18.33 11.44
CA PRO A 412 -20.37 -19.69 10.88
C PRO A 412 -21.00 -19.71 9.48
N ASN A 413 -21.81 -18.72 9.12
CA ASN A 413 -22.36 -18.65 7.76
C ASN A 413 -21.29 -18.30 6.72
N LEU A 414 -20.24 -17.54 7.10
CA LEU A 414 -19.09 -17.32 6.22
C LEU A 414 -18.24 -18.59 6.08
N TYR A 415 -18.17 -19.42 7.12
CA TYR A 415 -17.52 -20.73 7.05
C TYR A 415 -18.25 -21.69 6.12
N TYR A 416 -19.59 -21.67 6.15
CA TYR A 416 -20.40 -22.47 5.25
C TYR A 416 -20.26 -22.03 3.77
N ILE A 417 -20.03 -20.74 3.50
CA ILE A 417 -19.70 -20.26 2.14
C ILE A 417 -18.40 -20.90 1.62
N ILE A 418 -17.37 -20.97 2.47
CA ILE A 418 -16.08 -21.58 2.11
C ILE A 418 -16.28 -23.05 1.75
N LEU A 419 -17.06 -23.77 2.57
CA LEU A 419 -17.43 -25.16 2.32
C LEU A 419 -18.17 -25.30 0.98
N TRP A 420 -19.21 -24.49 0.74
CA TRP A 420 -19.95 -24.53 -0.52
C TRP A 420 -19.06 -24.25 -1.73
N GLN A 421 -18.14 -23.29 -1.63
CA GLN A 421 -17.19 -22.98 -2.70
C GLN A 421 -16.27 -24.18 -2.99
N ILE A 422 -15.70 -24.82 -1.95
CA ILE A 422 -14.78 -25.95 -2.11
C ILE A 422 -15.50 -27.19 -2.65
N LEU A 423 -16.68 -27.50 -2.10
CA LEU A 423 -17.41 -28.71 -2.45
C LEU A 423 -18.16 -28.55 -3.77
N VAL A 424 -19.02 -27.53 -3.90
CA VAL A 424 -19.95 -27.42 -5.04
C VAL A 424 -19.30 -26.73 -6.25
N VAL A 425 -18.59 -25.63 -6.03
CA VAL A 425 -18.07 -24.81 -7.14
C VAL A 425 -16.75 -25.36 -7.69
N GLU A 426 -15.85 -25.77 -6.81
CA GLU A 426 -14.54 -26.31 -7.18
C GLU A 426 -14.55 -27.85 -7.35
N ASN A 427 -15.64 -28.53 -6.98
CA ASN A 427 -15.80 -29.97 -7.12
C ASN A 427 -14.63 -30.79 -6.53
N ARG A 428 -14.14 -30.43 -5.34
CA ARG A 428 -12.99 -31.12 -4.72
C ARG A 428 -13.31 -32.49 -4.11
N CYS A 429 -14.59 -32.86 -4.04
CA CYS A 429 -15.05 -34.09 -3.43
C CYS A 429 -16.13 -34.74 -4.32
N GLU A 430 -15.72 -35.44 -5.37
CA GLU A 430 -16.62 -36.00 -6.39
C GLU A 430 -17.72 -36.90 -5.82
N TYR A 431 -17.44 -37.62 -4.72
CA TYR A 431 -18.42 -38.48 -4.04
C TYR A 431 -19.57 -37.70 -3.37
N LEU A 432 -19.50 -36.37 -3.30
CA LEU A 432 -20.56 -35.51 -2.77
C LEU A 432 -21.43 -34.87 -3.86
N ASN A 433 -21.16 -35.14 -5.14
CA ASN A 433 -21.88 -34.54 -6.28
C ASN A 433 -23.40 -34.66 -6.18
N GLU A 434 -23.91 -35.83 -5.76
CA GLU A 434 -25.36 -36.08 -5.62
C GLU A 434 -26.02 -35.22 -4.52
N TYR A 435 -25.23 -34.62 -3.63
CA TYR A 435 -25.70 -33.76 -2.54
C TYR A 435 -25.55 -32.26 -2.81
N TYR A 436 -25.01 -31.84 -3.95
CA TYR A 436 -24.74 -30.42 -4.22
C TYR A 436 -25.98 -29.52 -4.17
N ASP A 437 -27.13 -30.04 -4.58
CA ASP A 437 -28.41 -29.33 -4.45
C ASP A 437 -28.81 -29.13 -2.98
N TYR A 438 -28.63 -30.16 -2.14
CA TYR A 438 -28.89 -30.07 -0.70
C TYR A 438 -27.94 -29.06 -0.02
N ILE A 439 -26.64 -29.11 -0.35
CA ILE A 439 -25.64 -28.17 0.18
C ILE A 439 -25.97 -26.73 -0.22
N THR A 440 -26.35 -26.51 -1.48
CA THR A 440 -26.68 -25.19 -2.03
C THR A 440 -28.01 -24.65 -1.47
N ASN A 441 -29.03 -25.50 -1.31
CA ASN A 441 -30.29 -25.12 -0.69
C ASN A 441 -30.11 -24.77 0.79
N HIS A 442 -29.28 -25.53 1.50
CA HIS A 442 -28.93 -25.20 2.89
C HIS A 442 -28.14 -23.88 2.97
N LEU A 443 -27.20 -23.61 2.05
CA LEU A 443 -26.52 -22.30 1.95
C LEU A 443 -27.55 -21.16 1.85
N LYS A 444 -28.46 -21.28 0.88
CA LYS A 444 -29.50 -20.27 0.62
C LYS A 444 -30.36 -20.03 1.86
N PHE A 445 -30.78 -21.11 2.53
CA PHE A 445 -31.54 -21.04 3.78
C PHE A 445 -30.76 -20.26 4.85
N ARG A 446 -29.52 -20.66 5.14
CA ARG A 446 -28.66 -20.01 6.14
C ARG A 446 -28.49 -18.51 5.90
N LEU A 447 -28.12 -18.14 4.67
CA LEU A 447 -27.87 -16.75 4.30
C LEU A 447 -29.13 -15.88 4.29
N SER A 448 -30.30 -16.46 3.99
CA SER A 448 -31.58 -15.74 3.96
C SER A 448 -32.16 -15.46 5.35
N LYS A 449 -31.77 -16.24 6.37
CA LYS A 449 -32.30 -16.18 7.74
C LYS A 449 -31.37 -15.46 8.71
N ALA A 450 -30.06 -15.62 8.52
CA ALA A 450 -29.07 -14.96 9.36
C ALA A 450 -28.95 -13.46 9.02
N THR A 451 -28.56 -12.68 10.03
CA THR A 451 -28.26 -11.25 9.87
C THR A 451 -26.78 -10.97 10.14
N THR A 452 -26.32 -9.84 9.62
CA THR A 452 -24.93 -9.37 9.75
C THR A 452 -24.91 -7.85 9.55
N TYR A 453 -23.76 -7.23 9.73
CA TYR A 453 -23.56 -5.84 9.31
C TYR A 453 -23.57 -5.74 7.77
N ILE A 454 -24.21 -4.70 7.24
CA ILE A 454 -24.34 -4.47 5.78
C ILE A 454 -22.99 -4.47 5.05
N SER A 455 -21.90 -4.08 5.72
CA SER A 455 -20.53 -4.12 5.21
C SER A 455 -19.86 -5.51 5.25
N LEU A 456 -20.52 -6.56 5.76
CA LEU A 456 -19.93 -7.87 6.10
C LEU A 456 -18.69 -7.80 7.00
N CYS A 457 -18.41 -6.65 7.64
CA CYS A 457 -17.31 -6.50 8.59
C CYS A 457 -17.76 -5.67 9.80
N GLY A 458 -17.21 -5.98 10.98
CA GLY A 458 -17.50 -5.23 12.22
C GLY A 458 -16.72 -3.93 12.36
N LEU A 459 -16.00 -3.51 11.31
CA LEU A 459 -15.05 -2.41 11.38
C LEU A 459 -15.78 -1.07 11.51
N PRO A 460 -15.36 -0.20 12.45
CA PRO A 460 -16.08 1.04 12.72
C PRO A 460 -15.90 2.15 11.67
N ASP A 461 -15.12 1.92 10.60
CA ASP A 461 -15.01 2.82 9.43
C ASP A 461 -16.10 2.56 8.38
N PHE A 462 -16.88 1.50 8.56
CA PHE A 462 -17.91 1.07 7.62
C PHE A 462 -19.29 1.09 8.26
N ASN A 463 -20.32 1.07 7.41
CA ASN A 463 -21.70 1.01 7.84
C ASN A 463 -21.99 -0.31 8.61
N ARG A 464 -22.57 -0.18 9.81
CA ARG A 464 -22.89 -1.28 10.73
C ARG A 464 -24.39 -1.48 10.91
N THR A 465 -25.20 -1.04 9.95
CA THR A 465 -26.62 -1.38 9.91
C THR A 465 -26.77 -2.90 9.81
N ILE A 466 -27.61 -3.49 10.67
CA ILE A 466 -27.86 -4.94 10.68
C ILE A 466 -28.89 -5.27 9.60
N VAL A 467 -28.51 -6.15 8.67
CA VAL A 467 -29.35 -6.60 7.55
C VAL A 467 -29.19 -8.11 7.33
N PRO A 468 -30.11 -8.77 6.62
CA PRO A 468 -29.91 -10.14 6.15
C PRO A 468 -28.61 -10.30 5.34
N ILE A 469 -27.96 -11.47 5.40
CA ILE A 469 -26.63 -11.67 4.79
C ILE A 469 -26.66 -11.52 3.26
N ASP A 470 -27.73 -12.00 2.61
CA ASP A 470 -27.94 -11.82 1.17
C ASP A 470 -28.04 -10.35 0.76
N VAL A 471 -28.70 -9.51 1.57
CA VAL A 471 -28.74 -8.05 1.37
C VAL A 471 -27.34 -7.42 1.50
N ALA A 472 -26.56 -7.82 2.52
CA ALA A 472 -25.20 -7.32 2.72
C ALA A 472 -24.28 -7.69 1.54
N MET A 473 -24.39 -8.92 1.02
CA MET A 473 -23.67 -9.36 -0.18
C MET A 473 -24.09 -8.58 -1.43
N TYR A 474 -25.39 -8.31 -1.60
CA TYR A 474 -25.91 -7.51 -2.70
C TYR A 474 -25.38 -6.06 -2.66
N TYR A 475 -25.30 -5.45 -1.47
CA TYR A 475 -24.68 -4.14 -1.25
C TYR A 475 -23.22 -4.11 -1.70
N ILE A 476 -22.42 -5.13 -1.34
CA ILE A 476 -21.01 -5.21 -1.70
C ILE A 476 -20.81 -5.29 -3.22
N ILE A 477 -21.60 -6.12 -3.91
CA ILE A 477 -21.53 -6.22 -5.38
C ILE A 477 -21.91 -4.89 -6.03
N ASN A 478 -22.94 -4.22 -5.52
CA ASN A 478 -23.36 -2.91 -6.04
C ASN A 478 -22.49 -1.75 -5.52
N GLY A 479 -21.36 -2.06 -4.86
CA GLY A 479 -20.39 -1.08 -4.37
C GLY A 479 -19.92 -0.03 -5.40
N PRO A 480 -19.76 -0.32 -6.72
CA PRO A 480 -19.43 0.71 -7.70
C PRO A 480 -20.43 1.88 -7.74
N GLU A 481 -21.73 1.61 -7.52
CA GLU A 481 -22.79 2.61 -7.56
C GLU A 481 -23.12 3.19 -6.17
N ILE A 482 -22.64 2.56 -5.09
CA ILE A 482 -23.04 2.86 -3.70
C ILE A 482 -21.84 3.31 -2.87
N ASN A 483 -20.91 2.39 -2.58
CA ASN A 483 -19.69 2.69 -1.83
C ASN A 483 -18.53 1.84 -2.38
N LYS A 484 -17.58 2.53 -3.01
CA LYS A 484 -16.41 1.88 -3.62
C LYS A 484 -15.43 1.33 -2.60
N ILE A 485 -15.29 1.96 -1.43
CA ILE A 485 -14.32 1.58 -0.41
C ILE A 485 -14.68 0.19 0.13
N ILE A 486 -15.97 -0.09 0.33
CA ILE A 486 -16.40 -1.41 0.78
C ILE A 486 -16.19 -2.49 -0.28
N LEU A 487 -16.43 -2.17 -1.56
CA LEU A 487 -16.09 -3.10 -2.65
C LEU A 487 -14.60 -3.46 -2.60
N ARG A 488 -13.71 -2.48 -2.45
CA ARG A 488 -12.26 -2.71 -2.39
C ARG A 488 -11.84 -3.60 -1.22
N LYS A 489 -12.53 -3.54 -0.09
CA LYS A 489 -12.28 -4.42 1.07
C LYS A 489 -12.53 -5.89 0.74
N HIS A 490 -13.53 -6.17 -0.11
CA HIS A 490 -13.97 -7.51 -0.49
C HIS A 490 -13.56 -7.91 -1.92
N ILE A 491 -12.76 -7.10 -2.62
CA ILE A 491 -12.50 -7.28 -4.05
C ILE A 491 -11.85 -8.63 -4.39
N PHE A 492 -11.05 -9.18 -3.49
CA PHE A 492 -10.34 -10.45 -3.71
C PHE A 492 -11.19 -11.69 -3.39
N ASN A 493 -12.37 -11.52 -2.79
CA ASN A 493 -13.34 -12.59 -2.56
C ASN A 493 -14.67 -12.34 -3.32
N ILE A 494 -14.71 -11.29 -4.16
CA ILE A 494 -15.92 -10.83 -4.84
C ILE A 494 -16.54 -11.88 -5.78
N ASN A 495 -15.73 -12.75 -6.40
CA ASN A 495 -16.24 -13.80 -7.28
C ASN A 495 -17.20 -14.75 -6.54
N VAL A 496 -16.90 -15.06 -5.29
CA VAL A 496 -17.72 -15.97 -4.47
C VAL A 496 -19.03 -15.29 -4.12
N ILE A 497 -18.96 -14.02 -3.74
CA ILE A 497 -20.13 -13.18 -3.46
C ILE A 497 -21.01 -13.06 -4.72
N GLN A 498 -20.41 -12.81 -5.88
CA GLN A 498 -21.09 -12.76 -7.18
C GLN A 498 -21.78 -14.09 -7.51
N ASN A 499 -21.10 -15.21 -7.33
CA ASN A 499 -21.67 -16.54 -7.59
C ASN A 499 -22.90 -16.80 -6.69
N ILE A 500 -22.82 -16.45 -5.40
CA ILE A 500 -23.96 -16.57 -4.48
C ILE A 500 -25.13 -15.70 -4.93
N ILE A 501 -24.88 -14.42 -5.20
CA ILE A 501 -25.95 -13.47 -5.54
C ILE A 501 -26.61 -13.82 -6.88
N MET A 502 -25.81 -14.09 -7.91
CA MET A 502 -26.32 -14.29 -9.27
C MET A 502 -26.80 -15.72 -9.53
N ASN A 503 -26.17 -16.75 -8.94
CA ASN A 503 -26.50 -18.15 -9.25
C ASN A 503 -27.34 -18.82 -8.15
N VAL A 504 -27.12 -18.51 -6.87
CA VAL A 504 -27.88 -19.12 -5.74
C VAL A 504 -29.16 -18.33 -5.46
N PHE A 505 -29.04 -17.01 -5.29
CA PHE A 505 -30.18 -16.13 -5.05
C PHE A 505 -30.88 -15.69 -6.34
N LYS A 506 -30.17 -15.70 -7.47
CA LYS A 506 -30.69 -15.25 -8.77
C LYS A 506 -31.11 -13.78 -8.77
N TYR A 507 -30.42 -12.95 -8.00
CA TYR A 507 -30.61 -11.51 -8.04
C TYR A 507 -29.86 -10.92 -9.22
N GLU A 508 -30.51 -9.98 -9.90
CA GLU A 508 -29.94 -9.30 -11.06
C GLU A 508 -28.88 -8.28 -10.63
N VAL A 509 -27.77 -8.28 -11.38
CA VAL A 509 -26.67 -7.33 -11.24
C VAL A 509 -26.40 -6.76 -12.63
N LYS A 510 -26.35 -5.43 -12.73
CA LYS A 510 -26.10 -4.74 -14.00
C LYS A 510 -24.74 -5.15 -14.60
N PRO A 511 -24.64 -5.46 -15.91
CA PRO A 511 -23.38 -5.82 -16.55
C PRO A 511 -22.26 -4.77 -16.35
N GLU A 512 -22.61 -3.49 -16.28
CA GLU A 512 -21.69 -2.37 -16.07
C GLU A 512 -21.02 -2.45 -14.69
N ILE A 513 -21.76 -2.91 -13.66
CA ILE A 513 -21.24 -3.13 -12.31
C ILE A 513 -20.21 -4.26 -12.34
N ILE A 514 -20.51 -5.37 -13.02
CA ILE A 514 -19.58 -6.51 -13.15
C ILE A 514 -18.30 -6.06 -13.89
N LYS A 515 -18.45 -5.29 -14.98
CA LYS A 515 -17.31 -4.72 -15.69
C LYS A 515 -16.45 -3.86 -14.76
N HIS A 516 -17.07 -2.97 -13.97
CA HIS A 516 -16.34 -2.09 -13.06
C HIS A 516 -15.64 -2.85 -11.93
N ILE A 517 -16.26 -3.88 -11.35
CA ILE A 517 -15.63 -4.77 -10.36
C ILE A 517 -14.36 -5.39 -10.95
N ASN A 518 -14.42 -5.89 -12.18
CA ASN A 518 -13.26 -6.48 -12.84
C ASN A 518 -12.15 -5.44 -13.09
N LEU A 519 -12.50 -4.20 -13.45
CA LEU A 519 -11.53 -3.10 -13.60
C LEU A 519 -10.84 -2.79 -12.27
N GLU A 520 -11.59 -2.66 -11.18
CA GLU A 520 -11.06 -2.40 -9.83
C GLU A 520 -10.15 -3.53 -9.33
N ARG A 521 -10.56 -4.79 -9.53
CA ARG A 521 -9.72 -5.94 -9.19
C ARG A 521 -8.41 -5.94 -9.97
N THR A 522 -8.48 -5.70 -11.26
CA THR A 522 -7.29 -5.61 -12.13
C THR A 522 -6.37 -4.49 -11.65
N LEU A 523 -6.91 -3.30 -11.41
CA LEU A 523 -6.16 -2.13 -10.94
C LEU A 523 -5.41 -2.42 -9.62
N LEU A 524 -6.09 -3.01 -8.62
CA LEU A 524 -5.46 -3.34 -7.34
C LEU A 524 -4.40 -4.45 -7.47
N SER A 525 -4.63 -5.42 -8.36
CA SER A 525 -3.61 -6.42 -8.72
C SER A 525 -2.39 -5.78 -9.37
N MET A 526 -2.58 -4.84 -10.30
CA MET A 526 -1.48 -4.09 -10.94
C MET A 526 -0.66 -3.30 -9.91
N LEU A 527 -1.33 -2.66 -8.94
CA LEU A 527 -0.64 -1.97 -7.84
C LEU A 527 0.21 -2.93 -7.00
N SER A 528 -0.28 -4.15 -6.75
CA SER A 528 0.50 -5.18 -6.05
C SER A 528 1.72 -5.63 -6.87
N GLN A 529 1.56 -5.84 -8.18
CA GLN A 529 2.64 -6.26 -9.06
C GLN A 529 3.72 -5.18 -9.24
N ILE A 530 3.32 -3.92 -9.46
CA ILE A 530 4.28 -2.81 -9.63
C ILE A 530 5.09 -2.55 -8.37
N LYS A 531 4.53 -2.80 -7.18
CA LYS A 531 5.25 -2.72 -5.90
C LYS A 531 6.27 -3.85 -5.72
N LYS A 532 5.95 -5.06 -6.18
CA LYS A 532 6.86 -6.20 -6.11
C LYS A 532 8.04 -6.06 -7.07
N ASN A 533 7.77 -5.75 -8.35
CA ASN A 533 8.82 -5.58 -9.34
C ASN A 533 8.39 -4.58 -10.43
N PRO A 534 8.66 -3.27 -10.24
CA PRO A 534 8.16 -2.22 -11.14
C PRO A 534 8.74 -2.33 -12.55
N VAL A 535 9.99 -2.77 -12.67
CA VAL A 535 10.68 -2.87 -13.97
C VAL A 535 10.08 -3.97 -14.82
N ILE A 536 9.93 -5.18 -14.27
CA ILE A 536 9.37 -6.33 -15.00
C ILE A 536 7.91 -6.05 -15.38
N PHE A 537 7.11 -5.52 -14.45
CA PHE A 537 5.70 -5.23 -14.70
C PHE A 537 5.53 -4.20 -15.84
N LYS A 538 6.27 -3.08 -15.78
CA LYS A 538 6.21 -2.04 -16.84
C LYS A 538 6.63 -2.58 -18.21
N ARG A 539 7.62 -3.48 -18.26
CA ARG A 539 8.02 -4.14 -19.51
C ARG A 539 6.90 -5.01 -20.07
N LYS A 540 6.28 -5.87 -19.25
CA LYS A 540 5.16 -6.72 -19.67
C LYS A 540 4.00 -5.90 -20.24
N ILE A 541 3.65 -4.79 -19.58
CA ILE A 541 2.62 -3.88 -20.07
C ILE A 541 3.04 -3.24 -21.40
N LYS A 542 4.30 -2.80 -21.54
CA LYS A 542 4.80 -2.25 -22.81
C LYS A 542 4.71 -3.29 -23.95
N CYS A 543 4.94 -4.57 -23.66
CA CYS A 543 4.78 -5.67 -24.62
C CYS A 543 3.33 -5.97 -25.03
N LEU A 544 2.32 -5.31 -24.44
CA LEU A 544 0.95 -5.32 -24.96
C LEU A 544 0.76 -4.36 -26.14
N ILE A 545 1.62 -3.35 -26.27
CA ILE A 545 1.62 -2.37 -27.37
C ILE A 545 2.72 -2.71 -28.38
N ASN A 546 3.89 -3.06 -27.88
CA ASN A 546 5.09 -3.40 -28.63
C ASN A 546 5.19 -4.92 -28.85
N SER A 547 5.68 -5.36 -30.02
CA SER A 547 6.17 -6.75 -30.16
C SER A 547 7.32 -7.00 -29.19
N HIS A 548 7.73 -8.26 -29.00
CA HIS A 548 8.73 -8.58 -27.98
C HIS A 548 9.56 -9.81 -28.35
N ILE A 549 10.68 -9.95 -27.64
CA ILE A 549 11.46 -11.18 -27.53
C ILE A 549 11.45 -11.67 -26.07
N ILE A 550 11.71 -12.96 -25.88
CA ILE A 550 11.96 -13.56 -24.57
C ILE A 550 13.46 -13.75 -24.42
N ALA A 551 14.05 -13.10 -23.42
CA ALA A 551 15.46 -13.23 -23.07
C ALA A 551 15.56 -13.71 -21.62
N ASP A 552 16.01 -14.95 -21.41
CA ASP A 552 16.08 -15.65 -20.10
C ASP A 552 14.87 -15.33 -19.22
N ASP A 553 13.69 -15.76 -19.68
CA ASP A 553 12.38 -15.61 -19.04
C ASP A 553 11.87 -14.16 -18.84
N GLU A 554 12.55 -13.16 -19.39
CA GLU A 554 12.11 -11.77 -19.39
C GLU A 554 11.59 -11.33 -20.76
N TYR A 555 10.44 -10.67 -20.77
CA TYR A 555 9.87 -10.03 -21.96
C TYR A 555 10.55 -8.69 -22.21
N ILE A 556 11.17 -8.54 -23.38
CA ILE A 556 11.83 -7.31 -23.81
C ILE A 556 11.07 -6.74 -25.02
N PRO A 557 10.55 -5.50 -24.94
CA PRO A 557 9.80 -4.91 -26.03
C PRO A 557 10.71 -4.52 -27.20
N ILE A 558 10.19 -4.71 -28.40
CA ILE A 558 10.75 -4.32 -29.71
C ILE A 558 9.89 -3.17 -30.26
N ASP A 559 10.51 -2.22 -30.92
CA ASP A 559 9.88 -1.03 -31.48
C ASP A 559 9.13 -1.32 -32.78
N ASN A 560 8.14 -2.20 -32.66
CA ASN A 560 7.19 -2.58 -33.69
C ASN A 560 5.84 -2.83 -32.99
N ILE A 561 4.73 -2.72 -33.72
CA ILE A 561 3.40 -3.01 -33.18
C ILE A 561 3.32 -4.49 -32.74
N ALA A 562 2.67 -4.75 -31.62
CA ALA A 562 2.39 -6.11 -31.16
C ALA A 562 1.39 -6.81 -32.09
N THR A 563 1.73 -8.01 -32.56
CA THR A 563 0.78 -8.86 -33.28
C THR A 563 -0.20 -9.53 -32.31
N GLU A 564 -1.34 -10.03 -32.79
CA GLU A 564 -2.29 -10.79 -31.94
C GLU A 564 -1.62 -11.98 -31.23
N LYS A 565 -0.68 -12.65 -31.92
CA LYS A 565 0.13 -13.73 -31.33
C LYS A 565 0.94 -13.23 -30.13
N ASN A 566 1.62 -12.08 -30.27
CA ASN A 566 2.40 -11.49 -29.17
C ASN A 566 1.50 -11.10 -28.00
N ILE A 567 0.34 -10.48 -28.27
CA ILE A 567 -0.61 -10.08 -27.23
C ILE A 567 -1.08 -11.32 -26.46
N ASN A 568 -1.52 -12.38 -27.16
CA ASN A 568 -1.99 -13.61 -26.54
C ASN A 568 -0.91 -14.30 -25.69
N GLU A 569 0.36 -14.26 -26.13
CA GLU A 569 1.48 -14.81 -25.37
C GLU A 569 1.74 -14.05 -24.07
N ILE A 570 1.70 -12.71 -24.10
CA ILE A 570 1.86 -11.87 -22.90
C ILE A 570 0.66 -12.04 -21.95
N MET A 571 -0.56 -12.08 -22.50
CA MET A 571 -1.80 -12.20 -21.73
C MET A 571 -1.82 -13.47 -20.87
N LYS A 572 -1.27 -14.59 -21.37
CA LYS A 572 -1.11 -15.85 -20.60
C LYS A 572 -0.23 -15.71 -19.35
N THR A 573 0.58 -14.66 -19.26
CA THR A 573 1.45 -14.42 -18.11
C THR A 573 0.80 -13.57 -17.02
N PHE A 574 -0.36 -12.99 -17.31
CA PHE A 574 -1.17 -12.25 -16.35
C PHE A 574 -2.19 -13.19 -15.69
N PRO A 575 -2.71 -12.83 -14.50
CA PRO A 575 -3.81 -13.58 -13.89
C PRO A 575 -5.01 -13.70 -14.84
N ASP A 576 -5.71 -14.84 -14.83
CA ASP A 576 -6.78 -15.14 -15.81
C ASP A 576 -7.87 -14.07 -15.90
N TYR A 577 -8.18 -13.40 -14.79
CA TYR A 577 -9.16 -12.32 -14.77
C TYR A 577 -8.73 -11.05 -15.51
N TYR A 578 -7.49 -10.95 -15.99
CA TYR A 578 -7.08 -9.88 -16.89
C TYR A 578 -7.68 -10.10 -18.29
N ASN A 579 -7.99 -11.34 -18.66
CA ASN A 579 -8.57 -11.69 -19.96
C ASN A 579 -10.00 -11.16 -20.15
N SER A 580 -10.65 -10.66 -19.08
CA SER A 580 -11.94 -9.97 -19.20
C SER A 580 -11.81 -8.55 -19.79
N HIS A 581 -10.59 -8.07 -20.01
CA HIS A 581 -10.30 -6.71 -20.48
C HIS A 581 -9.57 -6.73 -21.80
N LYS A 582 -9.79 -5.72 -22.62
CA LYS A 582 -8.98 -5.49 -23.82
C LYS A 582 -7.58 -5.03 -23.41
N TYR A 583 -6.57 -5.30 -24.24
CA TYR A 583 -5.19 -4.93 -23.92
C TYR A 583 -5.01 -3.42 -23.72
N ASN A 584 -5.76 -2.58 -24.45
CA ASN A 584 -5.74 -1.13 -24.26
C ASN A 584 -6.35 -0.70 -22.92
N GLU A 585 -7.38 -1.39 -22.42
CA GLU A 585 -7.91 -1.16 -21.07
C GLU A 585 -6.82 -1.46 -20.02
N LEU A 586 -6.08 -2.58 -20.17
CA LEU A 586 -4.99 -2.95 -19.26
C LEU A 586 -3.85 -1.93 -19.25
N VAL A 587 -3.42 -1.48 -20.44
CA VAL A 587 -2.38 -0.46 -20.56
C VAL A 587 -2.84 0.84 -19.90
N TYR A 588 -4.09 1.27 -20.11
CA TYR A 588 -4.61 2.47 -19.47
C TYR A 588 -4.61 2.35 -17.94
N LEU A 589 -5.12 1.24 -17.40
CA LEU A 589 -5.12 0.98 -15.96
C LEU A 589 -3.71 1.01 -15.37
N SER A 590 -2.71 0.54 -16.12
CA SER A 590 -1.31 0.57 -15.69
C SER A 590 -0.77 2.00 -15.48
N THR A 591 -1.32 2.99 -16.19
CA THR A 591 -0.92 4.40 -16.06
C THR A 591 -1.42 5.03 -14.76
N LEU A 592 -2.45 4.44 -14.15
CA LEU A 592 -3.03 4.91 -12.89
C LEU A 592 -2.30 4.38 -11.65
N VAL A 593 -1.40 3.39 -11.81
CA VAL A 593 -0.67 2.78 -10.69
C VAL A 593 0.80 3.22 -10.64
N ASN A 594 1.31 3.39 -9.42
CA ASN A 594 2.72 3.70 -9.16
C ASN A 594 3.18 2.90 -7.93
N SER A 595 4.47 2.54 -7.86
CA SER A 595 5.05 1.86 -6.69
C SER A 595 4.88 2.66 -5.40
N ASN A 596 4.83 3.99 -5.49
CA ASN A 596 4.68 4.89 -4.34
C ASN A 596 3.22 5.09 -3.90
N TYR A 597 2.24 4.64 -4.69
CA TYR A 597 0.82 4.85 -4.39
C TYR A 597 0.29 3.78 -3.42
N SER A 598 -0.63 4.16 -2.56
CA SER A 598 -1.47 3.27 -1.78
C SER A 598 -2.75 2.94 -2.55
N ALA A 599 -3.52 1.95 -2.07
CA ALA A 599 -4.82 1.61 -2.66
C ALA A 599 -5.82 2.78 -2.57
N GLY A 600 -5.64 3.73 -1.63
CA GLY A 600 -6.47 4.92 -1.52
C GLY A 600 -6.16 6.00 -2.56
N ASP A 601 -4.92 6.04 -3.08
CA ASP A 601 -4.47 7.07 -4.01
C ASP A 601 -4.95 6.83 -5.45
N ILE A 602 -5.34 5.59 -5.78
CA ILE A 602 -5.80 5.23 -7.13
C ILE A 602 -7.32 5.30 -7.23
N GLN A 603 -7.84 5.98 -8.24
CA GLN A 603 -9.27 6.17 -8.43
C GLN A 603 -9.72 5.82 -9.86
N LEU A 604 -10.86 5.13 -9.93
CA LEU A 604 -11.66 4.88 -11.12
C LEU A 604 -13.07 5.31 -10.75
N ASP A 605 -13.65 6.17 -11.56
CA ASP A 605 -15.02 6.62 -11.37
C ASP A 605 -15.95 5.69 -12.15
N TYR A 606 -17.03 5.23 -11.51
CA TYR A 606 -18.03 4.39 -12.14
C TYR A 606 -18.85 5.16 -13.19
N ASN A 607 -19.13 6.44 -12.96
CA ASN A 607 -19.99 7.26 -13.83
C ASN A 607 -19.24 7.91 -14.99
N LYS A 608 -17.90 7.80 -15.02
CA LYS A 608 -17.08 8.43 -16.05
C LYS A 608 -16.81 7.45 -17.18
N GLU A 609 -17.17 7.84 -18.38
CA GLU A 609 -16.77 7.10 -19.58
C GLU A 609 -15.24 7.14 -19.69
N ILE A 610 -14.62 5.95 -19.68
CA ILE A 610 -13.18 5.81 -19.80
C ILE A 610 -12.88 5.59 -21.28
N LYS A 611 -12.18 6.54 -21.90
CA LYS A 611 -11.60 6.37 -23.23
C LYS A 611 -10.22 5.77 -23.10
N TYR A 612 -9.97 4.72 -23.88
CA TYR A 612 -8.75 3.93 -23.87
C TYR A 612 -7.92 4.24 -25.12
N ASP A 613 -7.66 5.52 -25.33
CA ASP A 613 -6.92 6.03 -26.50
C ASP A 613 -5.43 5.78 -26.28
N ILE A 614 -4.97 4.61 -26.69
CA ILE A 614 -3.56 4.24 -26.66
C ILE A 614 -3.08 4.10 -28.08
N GLU A 615 -2.22 5.03 -28.48
CA GLU A 615 -1.52 4.98 -29.75
C GLU A 615 -0.15 4.35 -29.56
N PHE A 616 0.18 3.40 -30.42
CA PHE A 616 1.55 2.96 -30.59
C PHE A 616 2.40 4.16 -31.05
N LYS A 617 3.52 4.38 -30.37
CA LYS A 617 4.51 5.41 -30.73
C LYS A 617 5.86 4.75 -30.84
N ASN A 618 6.54 4.98 -31.96
CA ASN A 618 7.89 4.49 -32.14
C ASN A 618 8.84 5.18 -31.15
N ASP A 619 9.68 4.39 -30.48
CA ASP A 619 10.78 4.88 -29.65
C ASP A 619 12.00 5.33 -30.48
N TRP A 620 12.11 4.80 -31.71
CA TRP A 620 13.08 5.11 -32.74
C TRP A 620 12.39 5.79 -33.94
N SER A 621 13.14 6.53 -34.75
CA SER A 621 12.56 7.14 -35.94
C SER A 621 12.19 6.06 -36.96
N ASP A 622 11.05 6.20 -37.65
CA ASP A 622 10.70 5.33 -38.78
C ASP A 622 11.74 5.33 -39.90
N LYS A 623 12.50 6.43 -40.01
CA LYS A 623 13.62 6.59 -40.94
C LYS A 623 14.85 5.79 -40.53
N TYR A 624 14.98 5.43 -39.25
CA TYR A 624 16.08 4.61 -38.78
C TYR A 624 15.85 3.16 -39.24
N ILE A 625 16.60 2.74 -40.25
CA ILE A 625 16.44 1.44 -40.91
C ILE A 625 17.80 0.76 -40.94
N ILE A 626 17.85 -0.50 -40.50
CA ILE A 626 19.05 -1.35 -40.57
C ILE A 626 18.65 -2.64 -41.28
N SER A 627 18.40 -2.51 -42.59
CA SER A 627 17.90 -3.61 -43.43
C SER A 627 19.00 -4.53 -43.95
N THR A 628 20.24 -4.04 -44.01
CA THR A 628 21.41 -4.78 -44.51
C THR A 628 22.40 -5.04 -43.38
N ILE A 629 22.83 -6.30 -43.24
CA ILE A 629 23.88 -6.69 -42.31
C ILE A 629 25.22 -6.37 -42.99
N ASN A 630 25.95 -5.38 -42.48
CA ASN A 630 27.25 -4.99 -43.02
C ASN A 630 28.33 -5.00 -41.92
N PRO A 631 28.91 -6.17 -41.60
CA PRO A 631 29.88 -6.29 -40.51
C PRO A 631 31.10 -5.39 -40.74
N LEU A 632 31.39 -4.52 -39.78
CA LEU A 632 32.54 -3.61 -39.85
C LEU A 632 33.82 -4.31 -39.43
N GLU A 633 34.94 -3.93 -40.04
CA GLU A 633 36.24 -4.47 -39.66
C GLU A 633 36.66 -3.98 -38.27
N ILE A 634 37.08 -4.93 -37.41
CA ILE A 634 37.62 -4.65 -36.08
C ILE A 634 39.14 -4.83 -36.09
N SER A 635 39.86 -3.78 -35.67
CA SER A 635 41.32 -3.81 -35.56
C SER A 635 41.75 -4.73 -34.41
N LEU A 636 42.57 -5.75 -34.69
CA LEU A 636 43.13 -6.63 -33.65
C LEU A 636 44.09 -5.92 -32.68
N LYS A 637 44.61 -4.74 -33.05
CA LYS A 637 45.52 -3.96 -32.18
C LYS A 637 44.78 -3.15 -31.11
N THR A 638 43.51 -2.83 -31.33
CA THR A 638 42.72 -1.96 -30.44
C THR A 638 41.40 -2.58 -30.00
N PHE A 639 40.99 -3.67 -30.66
CA PHE A 639 39.67 -4.28 -30.60
C PHE A 639 38.51 -3.31 -30.90
N ARG A 640 38.78 -2.20 -31.61
CA ARG A 640 37.78 -1.20 -32.02
C ARG A 640 37.56 -1.24 -33.53
N ILE A 641 36.45 -0.66 -33.99
CA ILE A 641 36.15 -0.47 -35.41
C ILE A 641 37.28 0.31 -36.10
N VAL A 642 37.63 -0.08 -37.32
CA VAL A 642 38.42 0.70 -38.27
C VAL A 642 37.51 1.76 -38.90
N TYR A 643 37.72 3.03 -38.54
CA TYR A 643 36.84 4.12 -38.96
C TYR A 643 37.32 4.78 -40.26
N ASN A 644 36.40 5.04 -41.18
CA ASN A 644 36.62 5.98 -42.28
C ASN A 644 36.63 7.42 -41.72
N PRO A 645 37.47 8.36 -42.22
CA PRO A 645 37.44 9.77 -41.82
C PRO A 645 36.04 10.39 -41.85
N ASN A 646 35.21 9.99 -42.82
CA ASN A 646 33.83 10.47 -43.00
C ASN A 646 32.79 9.56 -42.34
N TRP A 647 33.16 8.70 -41.37
CA TRP A 647 32.25 7.71 -40.77
C TRP A 647 30.97 8.31 -40.20
N LYS A 648 31.01 9.56 -39.73
CA LYS A 648 29.84 10.28 -39.21
C LYS A 648 28.81 10.54 -40.31
N GLU A 649 29.27 11.03 -41.47
CA GLU A 649 28.42 11.29 -42.62
C GLU A 649 27.88 9.99 -43.21
N LEU A 650 28.74 8.97 -43.32
CA LEU A 650 28.33 7.63 -43.77
C LEU A 650 27.26 7.04 -42.86
N ALA A 651 27.45 7.08 -41.53
CA ALA A 651 26.46 6.57 -40.58
C ALA A 651 25.14 7.33 -40.64
N VAL A 652 25.14 8.64 -40.92
CA VAL A 652 23.90 9.41 -41.10
C VAL A 652 23.22 9.10 -42.43
N ASN A 653 24.00 8.92 -43.50
CA ASN A 653 23.49 8.58 -44.83
C ASN A 653 22.91 7.16 -44.87
N ASP A 654 23.57 6.20 -44.22
CA ASP A 654 23.15 4.80 -44.21
C ASP A 654 21.92 4.56 -43.33
N ASN A 655 21.85 5.25 -42.17
CA ASN A 655 20.79 5.06 -41.18
C ASN A 655 19.69 6.15 -41.22
N PHE A 656 19.84 7.16 -42.08
CA PHE A 656 18.91 8.29 -42.29
C PHE A 656 18.52 9.10 -41.04
N VAL A 657 19.29 9.00 -39.96
CA VAL A 657 19.08 9.74 -38.70
C VAL A 657 20.39 10.26 -38.13
N SER A 658 20.34 11.31 -37.31
CA SER A 658 21.53 11.84 -36.64
C SER A 658 22.16 10.79 -35.70
N ILE A 659 23.47 10.89 -35.50
CA ILE A 659 24.26 9.94 -34.68
C ILE A 659 23.70 9.80 -33.25
N ASP A 660 23.23 10.88 -32.65
CA ASP A 660 22.67 10.88 -31.28
C ASP A 660 21.38 10.06 -31.17
N ASN A 661 20.71 9.80 -32.30
CA ASN A 661 19.50 8.98 -32.39
C ASN A 661 19.78 7.54 -32.83
N GLN A 662 21.06 7.13 -32.93
CA GLN A 662 21.48 5.78 -33.33
C GLN A 662 21.94 4.94 -32.13
N ILE A 663 21.82 3.61 -32.25
CA ILE A 663 22.40 2.68 -31.29
C ILE A 663 23.89 2.54 -31.57
N SER A 664 24.74 2.84 -30.58
CA SER A 664 26.20 2.67 -30.68
C SER A 664 26.61 1.22 -30.44
N ALA A 665 26.07 0.28 -31.22
CA ALA A 665 26.06 -1.15 -30.91
C ALA A 665 27.47 -1.73 -30.68
N TYR A 666 28.46 -1.41 -31.52
CA TYR A 666 29.84 -1.84 -31.35
C TYR A 666 30.50 -1.33 -30.07
N ASN A 667 30.26 -0.07 -29.70
CA ASN A 667 30.77 0.50 -28.46
C ASN A 667 30.12 -0.17 -27.25
N ASP A 668 28.82 -0.44 -27.34
CA ASP A 668 28.05 -1.09 -26.30
C ASP A 668 28.42 -2.56 -26.11
N TYR A 669 28.77 -3.26 -27.18
CA TYR A 669 29.26 -4.64 -27.14
C TYR A 669 30.58 -4.77 -26.38
N ILE A 670 31.52 -3.84 -26.61
CA ILE A 670 32.76 -3.77 -25.81
C ILE A 670 32.48 -3.36 -24.36
N LYS A 671 31.62 -2.36 -24.13
CA LYS A 671 31.29 -1.93 -22.77
C LYS A 671 30.65 -3.06 -21.97
N PHE A 672 29.85 -3.90 -22.62
CA PHE A 672 29.36 -5.13 -22.02
C PHE A 672 30.53 -6.03 -21.60
N PHE A 673 31.45 -6.35 -22.52
CA PHE A 673 32.62 -7.18 -22.21
C PHE A 673 33.43 -6.63 -21.03
N LEU A 674 33.74 -5.34 -21.03
CA LEU A 674 34.48 -4.69 -19.95
C LEU A 674 33.76 -4.82 -18.61
N ARG A 675 32.43 -4.83 -18.60
CA ARG A 675 31.62 -4.91 -17.38
C ARG A 675 31.42 -6.33 -16.88
N PHE A 676 31.21 -7.30 -17.78
CA PHE A 676 30.79 -8.66 -17.43
C PHE A 676 31.86 -9.73 -17.71
N GLN A 677 33.02 -9.35 -18.24
CA GLN A 677 34.20 -10.19 -18.47
C GLN A 677 34.00 -11.30 -19.51
N HIS A 678 32.95 -11.23 -20.32
CA HIS A 678 32.70 -12.12 -21.45
C HIS A 678 31.95 -11.38 -22.57
N PHE A 679 32.00 -11.89 -23.79
CA PHE A 679 31.23 -11.33 -24.90
C PHE A 679 29.76 -11.72 -24.77
N PRO A 680 28.81 -10.78 -24.96
CA PRO A 680 27.41 -11.06 -24.70
C PRO A 680 26.82 -12.02 -25.73
N THR A 681 25.96 -12.91 -25.25
CA THR A 681 24.97 -13.61 -26.07
C THR A 681 23.89 -12.64 -26.57
N PHE A 682 23.01 -13.10 -27.48
CA PHE A 682 21.90 -12.29 -27.99
C PHE A 682 21.00 -11.76 -26.87
N ASN A 683 20.60 -12.65 -25.95
CA ASN A 683 19.73 -12.33 -24.82
C ASN A 683 20.37 -11.31 -23.87
N GLU A 684 21.63 -11.51 -23.53
CA GLU A 684 22.37 -10.60 -22.64
C GLU A 684 22.55 -9.22 -23.27
N PHE A 685 22.85 -9.18 -24.57
CA PHE A 685 22.98 -7.92 -25.29
C PHE A 685 21.65 -7.17 -25.41
N ALA A 686 20.56 -7.88 -25.71
CA ALA A 686 19.20 -7.34 -25.70
C ALA A 686 18.85 -6.71 -24.35
N LYS A 687 19.07 -7.44 -23.25
CA LYS A 687 18.87 -6.93 -21.87
C LYS A 687 19.72 -5.69 -21.59
N TYR A 688 20.98 -5.72 -21.98
CA TYR A 688 21.91 -4.61 -21.77
C TYR A 688 21.48 -3.34 -22.50
N ILE A 689 21.16 -3.45 -23.80
CA ILE A 689 20.74 -2.31 -24.63
C ILE A 689 19.42 -1.74 -24.13
N TYR A 690 18.41 -2.58 -23.87
CA TYR A 690 17.14 -2.13 -23.30
C TYR A 690 17.35 -1.38 -21.97
N ASN A 691 18.17 -1.93 -21.08
CA ASN A 691 18.42 -1.32 -19.77
C ASN A 691 19.20 -0.01 -19.84
N LYS A 692 20.07 0.15 -20.84
CA LYS A 692 20.85 1.37 -21.07
C LYS A 692 20.00 2.49 -21.62
N TYR A 693 19.26 2.22 -22.72
CA TYR A 693 18.49 3.25 -23.43
C TYR A 693 17.11 3.52 -22.82
N LYS A 694 16.58 2.59 -22.01
CA LYS A 694 15.21 2.64 -21.47
C LYS A 694 14.13 2.80 -22.55
N LYS A 695 14.43 2.35 -23.76
CA LYS A 695 13.59 2.31 -24.96
C LYS A 695 13.40 0.86 -25.39
N ALA A 696 12.32 0.58 -26.11
CA ALA A 696 12.15 -0.68 -26.84
C ALA A 696 13.37 -0.90 -27.76
N LEU A 697 13.72 -2.15 -27.98
CA LEU A 697 14.79 -2.50 -28.89
C LEU A 697 14.40 -2.08 -30.32
N HIS A 698 15.38 -1.65 -31.11
CA HIS A 698 15.12 -1.33 -32.51
C HIS A 698 14.44 -2.50 -33.23
N LYS A 699 13.53 -2.21 -34.17
CA LYS A 699 12.83 -3.26 -34.96
C LYS A 699 13.78 -4.25 -35.62
N ASP A 700 14.94 -3.78 -36.05
CA ASP A 700 16.00 -4.57 -36.69
C ASP A 700 17.08 -5.04 -35.70
N PHE A 701 16.80 -5.13 -34.39
CA PHE A 701 17.82 -5.46 -33.37
C PHE A 701 18.55 -6.79 -33.62
N ASN A 702 17.88 -7.77 -34.22
CA ASN A 702 18.53 -9.01 -34.62
C ASN A 702 19.67 -8.78 -35.62
N ASN A 703 19.44 -7.92 -36.63
CA ASN A 703 20.46 -7.56 -37.61
C ASN A 703 21.63 -6.84 -36.93
N ILE A 704 21.33 -5.90 -36.02
CA ILE A 704 22.33 -5.17 -35.23
C ILE A 704 23.23 -6.16 -34.45
N TYR A 705 22.63 -7.13 -33.76
CA TYR A 705 23.41 -8.10 -33.00
C TYR A 705 24.24 -9.01 -33.91
N ILE A 706 23.67 -9.54 -35.00
CA ILE A 706 24.39 -10.40 -35.94
C ILE A 706 25.57 -9.64 -36.54
N GLU A 707 25.36 -8.40 -36.95
CA GLU A 707 26.40 -7.57 -37.55
C GLU A 707 27.59 -7.35 -36.59
N VAL A 708 27.30 -6.89 -35.37
CA VAL A 708 28.34 -6.64 -34.36
C VAL A 708 29.00 -7.95 -33.94
N SER A 709 28.22 -8.98 -33.64
CA SER A 709 28.78 -10.27 -33.21
C SER A 709 29.68 -10.88 -34.27
N THR A 710 29.29 -10.81 -35.55
CA THR A 710 30.09 -11.30 -36.68
C THR A 710 31.42 -10.54 -36.80
N SER A 711 31.37 -9.22 -36.64
CA SER A 711 32.55 -8.34 -36.69
C SER A 711 33.60 -8.70 -35.63
N TYR A 712 33.17 -9.17 -34.45
CA TYR A 712 34.07 -9.59 -33.37
C TYR A 712 34.53 -11.05 -33.45
N ASN A 713 34.15 -11.84 -34.47
CA ASN A 713 34.61 -13.23 -34.61
C ASN A 713 36.14 -13.33 -34.62
N LYS A 714 36.81 -12.52 -35.47
CA LYS A 714 38.27 -12.50 -35.57
C LYS A 714 38.95 -12.09 -34.26
N VAL A 715 38.32 -11.20 -33.49
CA VAL A 715 38.83 -10.80 -32.17
C VAL A 715 38.74 -11.95 -31.17
N ARG A 716 37.62 -12.69 -31.17
CA ARG A 716 37.44 -13.87 -30.30
C ARG A 716 38.44 -14.98 -30.63
N GLU A 717 38.68 -15.23 -31.92
CA GLU A 717 39.71 -16.16 -32.40
C GLU A 717 41.10 -15.69 -31.95
N TYR A 718 41.45 -14.42 -32.18
CA TYR A 718 42.73 -13.85 -31.75
C TYR A 718 42.97 -13.96 -30.24
N ILE A 719 41.95 -13.65 -29.42
CA ILE A 719 42.01 -13.80 -27.95
C ILE A 719 42.32 -15.25 -27.56
N LYS A 720 41.64 -16.21 -28.21
CA LYS A 720 41.81 -17.64 -27.95
C LYS A 720 43.20 -18.13 -28.40
N ASP A 721 43.64 -17.76 -29.59
CA ASP A 721 44.91 -18.20 -30.18
C ASP A 721 46.13 -17.66 -29.42
N ASN A 722 45.99 -16.48 -28.78
CA ASN A 722 47.04 -15.84 -28.01
C ASN A 722 46.88 -16.00 -26.48
N ASN A 723 45.91 -16.78 -26.02
CA ASN A 723 45.59 -16.98 -24.59
C ASN A 723 45.49 -15.68 -23.79
N LEU A 724 44.86 -14.65 -24.35
CA LEU A 724 44.74 -13.35 -23.68
C LEU A 724 43.78 -13.42 -22.49
N THR A 725 44.19 -12.89 -21.35
CA THR A 725 43.35 -12.77 -20.16
C THR A 725 42.40 -11.57 -20.26
N TYR A 726 41.40 -11.51 -19.36
CA TYR A 726 40.54 -10.32 -19.27
C TYR A 726 41.33 -9.02 -19.09
N ASP A 727 42.39 -9.04 -18.28
CA ASP A 727 43.21 -7.85 -18.03
C ASP A 727 44.02 -7.43 -19.26
N ASP A 728 44.52 -8.39 -20.04
CA ASP A 728 45.19 -8.10 -21.32
C ASP A 728 44.23 -7.43 -22.30
N ILE A 729 43.02 -7.99 -22.44
CA ILE A 729 41.96 -7.47 -23.33
C ILE A 729 41.53 -6.07 -22.87
N LYS A 730 41.30 -5.89 -21.57
CA LYS A 730 40.93 -4.60 -20.97
C LYS A 730 42.01 -3.56 -21.23
N LYS A 731 43.29 -3.92 -21.06
CA LYS A 731 44.42 -3.03 -21.34
C LYS A 731 44.44 -2.61 -22.81
N ILE A 732 44.32 -3.55 -23.76
CA ILE A 732 44.24 -3.24 -25.20
C ILE A 732 43.11 -2.25 -25.52
N ILE A 733 41.94 -2.44 -24.90
CA ILE A 733 40.77 -1.59 -25.14
C ILE A 733 40.93 -0.20 -24.52
N LEU A 734 41.53 -0.09 -23.33
CA LEU A 734 41.72 1.17 -22.60
C LEU A 734 42.90 1.99 -23.13
N ASP A 735 43.95 1.34 -23.60
CA ASP A 735 45.14 1.97 -24.20
C ASP A 735 44.85 2.53 -25.61
N SER A 736 43.66 2.25 -26.17
CA SER A 736 43.25 2.78 -27.48
C SER A 736 42.93 4.29 -27.42
N CYS A 737 43.53 5.08 -28.32
CA CYS A 737 43.34 6.54 -28.43
C CYS A 737 41.89 6.93 -28.79
N ARG A 738 41.53 8.23 -28.67
CA ARG A 738 40.21 8.74 -29.08
C ARG A 738 39.95 8.46 -30.57
N ILE A 739 38.69 8.39 -30.98
CA ILE A 739 38.30 8.10 -32.38
C ILE A 739 39.05 9.02 -33.36
N ASP A 740 39.11 10.31 -33.07
CA ASP A 740 39.77 11.31 -33.92
C ASP A 740 41.28 11.08 -34.03
N ASP A 741 41.93 10.61 -32.95
CA ASP A 741 43.36 10.28 -32.96
C ASP A 741 43.63 8.99 -33.73
N ARG A 742 42.70 8.02 -33.70
CA ARG A 742 42.83 6.76 -34.44
C ARG A 742 42.71 6.97 -35.95
N ILE A 743 41.78 7.82 -36.39
CA ILE A 743 41.60 8.17 -37.80
C ILE A 743 42.88 8.84 -38.32
N ARG A 744 43.45 9.80 -37.58
CA ARG A 744 44.73 10.45 -37.95
C ARG A 744 45.89 9.48 -38.07
N ILE A 745 45.98 8.50 -37.17
CA ILE A 745 47.02 7.45 -37.22
C ILE A 745 46.81 6.56 -38.46
N GLN A 746 45.57 6.25 -38.82
CA GLN A 746 45.23 5.45 -40.00
C GLN A 746 45.48 6.17 -41.33
N GLU A 747 45.35 7.50 -41.37
CA GLU A 747 45.71 8.32 -42.54
C GLU A 747 47.23 8.55 -42.69
N SER A 748 48.00 8.35 -41.61
CA SER A 748 49.46 8.53 -41.58
C SER A 748 50.27 7.27 -41.91
N ILE A 749 49.57 6.14 -42.14
CA ILE A 749 50.12 4.86 -42.62
C ILE A 749 49.65 4.68 -44.05
#